data_AF-A0A7U2N0B7-F1
#
_entry.id   AF-A0A7U2N0B7-F1
#
_cell.length_a   1.000
_cell.length_b   1.000
_cell.length_c   1.000
_cell.angle_alpha   90.00
_cell.angle_beta   90.00
_cell.angle_gamma   90.00
#
_symmetry.space_group_name_H-M   'P 1'
#
loop_
_entity.id
_entity.type
_entity.pdbx_description
1 polymer ?
#
loop_
_entity_poly.entity_id
_entity_poly.type
_entity_poly.pdbx_seq_one_letter_code
_entity_poly.pdbx_strand_id
1 'polypeptide(L)'
;MATITRNPLDSMKSTWRSWDRTQWTAAHWLIETLNIHHIDLDKEVPIHQKTDKVPYAPELQFHRWVLIHASIPLIIHQLYINYIGQPSALLVFIFYSLSLELIAIHEVHVLRRVGHKIGFFDGDKHPRDGVPDVGVRKTVQTLLSVIFLRPMATVIISYRADEPPSSIRWFWLIFETGVYAVVLDFWYYLFHRSAHETEFLWQFHRRHHLTKHPNPLLTAYADLVQEFFDLVGTPLITYGTMKLMGFPMGFYEWWFCQQYIIFTEILGHSGLRMIATAVNPWTSFLRLFDMELLLEDHDLHHRKGWKSSYNYGKQTRVWDRLFNTCTTRIEGHRDNIDYINTAEIPRDLGFSVTKHAYGLATAFVAEYGSGGRVVAFNAEYDALPGIGHACGHNLIATSSIGAFLGVVAALKASTLPGRVRLIGTPAEEDGGGKIKLIEAGAYEDVDACLMVHPAAHKRFPDGVTEPASLANQLTRREHRGAAGAPWQGVNALDAVCLSYNGVSMLRQQIQPHERIHGVIVEGGTKPNVITASGTVDYFCRSTSLEEAEALKDRVIKCFDGAAIATGCLVEYETREAYADLRPNKSLCANYDSAMATLGFPVASSGATQPGSTDMGNVTYVCPGFHGGFAVPADPGAFNHTPSFTKAAGTSKAYELALNTAKGMAVVGWNVLSDDSLAESVRNDFEEDKKIRQASRR
;
A
#
# COMPACT_ATOMS: atom_id res chain seq x y z
N MET A 1 -32.85 52.41 1.56
CA MET A 1 -32.04 51.18 1.76
C MET A 1 -30.59 51.60 1.86
N ALA A 2 -30.01 51.61 3.07
CA ALA A 2 -28.59 51.87 3.22
C ALA A 2 -27.82 50.69 2.62
N THR A 3 -27.05 50.93 1.57
CA THR A 3 -26.07 49.99 1.04
C THR A 3 -25.11 49.61 2.16
N ILE A 4 -25.25 48.39 2.71
CA ILE A 4 -24.30 47.81 3.65
C ILE A 4 -22.95 47.73 2.93
N THR A 5 -22.05 48.67 3.21
CA THR A 5 -20.67 48.63 2.73
C THR A 5 -20.00 47.43 3.39
N ARG A 6 -19.76 46.36 2.61
CA ARG A 6 -18.99 45.20 3.07
C ARG A 6 -17.59 45.67 3.48
N ASN A 7 -17.13 45.25 4.66
CA ASN A 7 -15.77 45.53 5.12
C ASN A 7 -14.78 44.86 4.13
N PRO A 8 -13.86 45.60 3.49
CA PRO A 8 -12.88 45.03 2.57
C PRO A 8 -12.03 43.91 3.17
N LEU A 9 -11.85 43.91 4.50
CA LEU A 9 -11.13 42.88 5.25
C LEU A 9 -11.88 41.54 5.36
N ASP A 10 -13.16 41.51 5.00
CA ASP A 10 -13.99 40.29 5.03
C ASP A 10 -13.96 39.52 3.69
N SER A 11 -13.17 39.97 2.71
CA SER A 11 -13.07 39.32 1.41
C SER A 11 -12.46 37.92 1.53
N MET A 12 -13.18 36.91 1.03
CA MET A 12 -12.71 35.52 0.94
C MET A 12 -12.04 35.18 -0.41
N LYS A 13 -11.77 36.19 -1.25
CA LYS A 13 -11.06 35.98 -2.52
C LYS A 13 -9.65 35.43 -2.26
N SER A 14 -9.30 34.31 -2.90
CA SER A 14 -8.00 33.65 -2.79
C SER A 14 -7.40 33.47 -4.18
N THR A 15 -6.50 34.37 -4.57
CA THR A 15 -5.80 34.39 -5.86
C THR A 15 -4.29 34.53 -5.73
N TRP A 16 -3.77 34.80 -4.53
CA TRP A 16 -2.34 35.08 -4.31
C TRP A 16 -1.37 34.01 -4.79
N ARG A 17 -1.80 32.74 -4.82
CA ARG A 17 -0.98 31.62 -5.34
C ARG A 17 -0.66 31.76 -6.83
N SER A 18 -1.41 32.57 -7.56
CA SER A 18 -1.22 32.88 -8.99
C SER A 18 -0.54 34.23 -9.25
N TRP A 19 -0.27 35.01 -8.20
CA TRP A 19 0.42 36.29 -8.36
C TRP A 19 1.89 36.06 -8.73
N ASP A 20 2.52 37.10 -9.27
CA ASP A 20 3.97 37.14 -9.41
C ASP A 20 4.63 36.97 -8.03
N ARG A 21 5.60 36.06 -7.93
CA ARG A 21 6.30 35.73 -6.67
C ARG A 21 7.04 36.93 -6.05
N THR A 22 7.32 37.98 -6.83
CA THR A 22 7.86 39.25 -6.31
C THR A 22 6.89 39.99 -5.38
N GLN A 23 5.59 39.71 -5.46
CA GLN A 23 4.56 40.29 -4.60
C GLN A 23 4.38 39.52 -3.27
N TRP A 24 5.04 38.37 -3.13
CA TRP A 24 4.88 37.52 -1.97
C TRP A 24 5.63 38.05 -0.76
N THR A 25 4.90 38.19 0.34
CA THR A 25 5.49 38.49 1.66
C THR A 25 6.08 37.22 2.31
N ALA A 26 6.82 37.39 3.40
CA ALA A 26 7.34 36.26 4.19
C ALA A 26 6.24 35.26 4.62
N ALA A 27 5.01 35.73 4.86
CA ALA A 27 3.89 34.86 5.21
C ALA A 27 3.47 33.95 4.04
N HIS A 28 3.48 34.46 2.81
CA HIS A 28 3.19 33.66 1.61
C HIS A 28 4.28 32.59 1.42
N TRP A 29 5.55 32.99 1.53
CA TRP A 29 6.68 32.08 1.44
C TRP A 29 6.69 31.00 2.51
N LEU A 30 6.25 31.31 3.73
CA LEU A 30 6.16 30.30 4.79
C LEU A 30 5.14 29.21 4.45
N ILE A 31 3.92 29.60 4.03
CA ILE A 31 2.88 28.64 3.61
C ILE A 31 3.37 27.79 2.43
N GLU A 32 4.03 28.42 1.44
CA GLU A 32 4.59 27.72 0.29
C GLU A 32 5.70 26.74 0.68
N THR A 33 6.64 27.16 1.51
CA THR A 33 7.81 26.36 1.90
C THR A 33 7.38 25.15 2.72
N LEU A 34 6.41 25.33 3.63
CA LEU A 34 5.83 24.21 4.38
C LEU A 34 4.90 23.34 3.51
N ASN A 35 4.54 23.82 2.31
CA ASN A 35 3.67 23.15 1.34
C ASN A 35 2.34 22.68 1.96
N ILE A 36 1.77 23.49 2.84
CA ILE A 36 0.56 23.17 3.63
C ILE A 36 -0.74 23.55 2.92
N HIS A 37 -0.74 23.58 1.59
CA HIS A 37 -1.93 23.84 0.80
C HIS A 37 -2.90 22.65 0.86
N HIS A 38 -4.21 22.93 0.80
CA HIS A 38 -5.24 21.88 0.78
C HIS A 38 -5.38 21.21 -0.59
N ILE A 39 -4.93 21.87 -1.67
CA ILE A 39 -4.91 21.36 -3.05
C ILE A 39 -3.63 21.76 -3.78
N ASP A 40 -3.27 20.95 -4.76
CA ASP A 40 -2.24 21.22 -5.77
C ASP A 40 -2.96 21.85 -6.97
N LEU A 41 -2.47 22.99 -7.49
CA LEU A 41 -3.18 23.74 -8.53
C LEU A 41 -3.10 23.06 -9.92
N ASP A 42 -2.11 22.19 -10.10
CA ASP A 42 -1.82 21.42 -11.32
C ASP A 42 -2.57 20.09 -11.39
N LYS A 43 -3.35 19.74 -10.37
CA LYS A 43 -4.12 18.50 -10.31
C LYS A 43 -5.61 18.79 -10.21
N GLU A 44 -6.39 18.07 -11.01
CA GLU A 44 -7.84 18.11 -10.91
C GLU A 44 -8.33 17.42 -9.64
N VAL A 45 -9.38 17.98 -9.05
CA VAL A 45 -10.06 17.43 -7.89
C VAL A 45 -11.33 16.71 -8.37
N PRO A 46 -11.56 15.44 -7.97
CA PRO A 46 -12.80 14.74 -8.31
C PRO A 46 -14.04 15.48 -7.84
N ILE A 47 -15.04 15.58 -8.72
CA ILE A 47 -16.36 16.18 -8.43
C ILE A 47 -17.40 15.08 -8.47
N HIS A 48 -18.23 15.01 -7.42
CA HIS A 48 -19.25 13.98 -7.25
C HIS A 48 -20.63 14.62 -7.13
N GLN A 49 -21.64 13.98 -7.70
CA GLN A 49 -23.03 14.35 -7.44
C GLN A 49 -23.41 13.96 -6.01
N LYS A 50 -24.33 14.70 -5.40
CA LYS A 50 -24.80 14.42 -4.03
C LYS A 50 -25.39 13.02 -3.87
N THR A 51 -25.92 12.45 -4.96
CA THR A 51 -26.48 11.09 -5.03
C THR A 51 -25.43 10.00 -5.17
N ASP A 52 -24.18 10.34 -5.47
CA ASP A 52 -23.10 9.37 -5.56
C ASP A 52 -22.79 8.84 -4.17
N LYS A 53 -22.49 7.55 -4.05
CA LYS A 53 -22.15 6.96 -2.76
C LYS A 53 -20.90 7.62 -2.16
N VAL A 54 -20.91 7.81 -0.86
CA VAL A 54 -19.79 8.42 -0.11
C VAL A 54 -18.96 7.30 0.55
N PRO A 55 -17.65 7.22 0.28
CA PRO A 55 -16.80 6.15 0.80
C PRO A 55 -16.71 6.18 2.32
N TYR A 56 -16.89 5.04 2.96
CA TYR A 56 -16.67 4.88 4.40
C TYR A 56 -15.18 4.91 4.73
N ALA A 57 -14.77 5.65 5.76
CA ALA A 57 -13.39 5.68 6.25
C ALA A 57 -13.31 4.97 7.62
N PRO A 58 -12.73 3.76 7.69
CA PRO A 58 -12.63 3.02 8.94
C PRO A 58 -11.85 3.77 10.03
N GLU A 59 -12.45 3.94 11.21
CA GLU A 59 -11.89 4.71 12.33
C GLU A 59 -10.52 4.22 12.80
N LEU A 60 -10.28 2.91 12.70
CA LEU A 60 -9.03 2.28 13.12
C LEU A 60 -7.81 2.89 12.41
N GLN A 61 -7.97 3.35 11.17
CA GLN A 61 -6.88 3.98 10.44
C GLN A 61 -6.45 5.31 11.08
N PHE A 62 -7.42 6.09 11.57
CA PHE A 62 -7.17 7.38 12.21
C PHE A 62 -6.59 7.19 13.62
N HIS A 63 -7.10 6.23 14.39
CA HIS A 63 -6.49 5.83 15.66
C HIS A 63 -5.03 5.42 15.49
N ARG A 64 -4.73 4.58 14.49
CA ARG A 64 -3.36 4.18 14.20
C ARG A 64 -2.50 5.38 13.81
N TRP A 65 -3.00 6.29 13.00
CA TRP A 65 -2.29 7.51 12.63
C TRP A 65 -1.94 8.33 13.89
N VAL A 66 -2.94 8.65 14.73
CA VAL A 66 -2.74 9.48 15.93
C VAL A 66 -1.78 8.79 16.89
N LEU A 67 -1.97 7.50 17.18
CA LEU A 67 -1.14 6.77 18.13
C LEU A 67 0.31 6.68 17.67
N ILE A 68 0.57 6.40 16.38
CA ILE A 68 1.92 6.33 15.83
C ILE A 68 2.62 7.69 15.96
N HIS A 69 1.99 8.75 15.45
CA HIS A 69 2.61 10.07 15.39
C HIS A 69 2.76 10.71 16.78
N ALA A 70 1.78 10.52 17.67
CA ALA A 70 1.86 11.00 19.04
C ALA A 70 2.95 10.26 19.85
N SER A 71 3.25 9.00 19.52
CA SER A 71 4.22 8.17 20.25
C SER A 71 5.67 8.44 19.85
N ILE A 72 5.93 8.89 18.61
CA ILE A 72 7.31 9.18 18.14
C ILE A 72 8.04 10.17 19.07
N PRO A 73 7.48 11.34 19.41
CA PRO A 73 8.14 12.26 20.35
C PRO A 73 8.35 11.66 21.74
N LEU A 74 7.42 10.83 22.21
CA LEU A 74 7.53 10.17 23.52
C LEU A 74 8.68 9.17 23.55
N ILE A 75 8.85 8.39 22.48
CA ILE A 75 9.96 7.44 22.35
C ILE A 75 11.28 8.19 22.31
N ILE A 76 11.38 9.26 21.51
CA ILE A 76 12.60 10.09 21.43
C ILE A 76 12.91 10.71 22.80
N HIS A 77 11.91 11.24 23.49
CA HIS A 77 12.06 11.80 24.84
C HIS A 77 12.49 10.73 25.86
N GLN A 78 11.92 9.53 25.81
CA GLN A 78 12.34 8.42 26.69
C GLN A 78 13.79 8.01 26.42
N LEU A 79 14.20 7.95 25.15
CA LEU A 79 15.58 7.68 24.78
C LEU A 79 16.51 8.79 25.27
N TYR A 80 16.11 10.06 25.15
CA TYR A 80 16.86 11.19 25.70
C TYR A 80 17.09 11.03 27.21
N ILE A 81 16.06 10.67 27.97
CA ILE A 81 16.19 10.42 29.41
C ILE A 81 17.16 9.27 29.69
N ASN A 82 17.06 8.18 28.92
CA ASN A 82 17.89 6.98 29.13
C ASN A 82 19.37 7.20 28.82
N TYR A 83 19.71 8.08 27.87
CA TYR A 83 21.09 8.27 27.41
C TYR A 83 21.75 9.57 27.87
N ILE A 84 20.98 10.63 28.12
CA ILE A 84 21.48 11.99 28.38
C ILE A 84 21.06 12.46 29.77
N GLY A 85 19.82 12.15 30.18
CA GLY A 85 19.26 12.53 31.48
C GLY A 85 18.00 13.40 31.35
N GLN A 86 17.54 13.97 32.47
CA GLN A 86 16.25 14.67 32.51
C GLN A 86 16.29 16.02 31.77
N PRO A 87 15.41 16.26 30.77
CA PRO A 87 15.39 17.52 30.05
C PRO A 87 14.74 18.64 30.86
N SER A 88 15.21 19.87 30.64
CA SER A 88 14.59 21.05 31.22
C SER A 88 13.21 21.30 30.61
N ALA A 89 12.33 21.98 31.35
CA ALA A 89 11.00 22.33 30.86
C ALA A 89 11.05 23.16 29.56
N LEU A 90 12.06 24.02 29.40
CA LEU A 90 12.27 24.79 28.17
C LEU A 90 12.60 23.89 26.97
N LEU A 91 13.44 22.88 27.17
CA LEU A 91 13.79 21.93 26.11
C LEU A 91 12.56 21.09 25.71
N VAL A 92 11.79 20.60 26.70
CA VAL A 92 10.55 19.87 26.46
C VAL A 92 9.55 20.75 25.71
N PHE A 93 9.40 22.00 26.10
CA PHE A 93 8.54 22.95 25.39
C PHE A 93 8.92 23.09 23.91
N ILE A 94 10.20 23.37 23.61
CA ILE A 94 10.67 23.50 22.23
C ILE A 94 10.43 22.20 21.45
N PHE A 95 10.80 21.06 22.05
CA PHE A 95 10.70 19.76 21.40
C PHE A 95 9.27 19.35 21.07
N TYR A 96 8.33 19.48 22.02
CA TYR A 96 6.93 19.13 21.79
C TYR A 96 6.21 20.14 20.91
N SER A 97 6.62 21.41 20.89
CA SER A 97 6.09 22.41 19.94
C SER A 97 6.46 22.04 18.51
N LEU A 98 7.74 21.78 18.24
CA LEU A 98 8.22 21.34 16.92
C LEU A 98 7.60 19.99 16.50
N SER A 99 7.44 19.08 17.46
CA SER A 99 6.79 17.79 17.18
C SER A 99 5.33 17.98 16.76
N LEU A 100 4.58 18.86 17.46
CA LEU A 100 3.20 19.19 17.12
C LEU A 100 3.10 19.73 15.69
N GLU A 101 4.01 20.62 15.31
CA GLU A 101 4.08 21.21 13.97
C GLU A 101 4.30 20.16 12.89
N LEU A 102 5.34 19.34 13.04
CA LEU A 102 5.68 18.33 12.04
C LEU A 102 4.53 17.34 11.83
N ILE A 103 3.85 16.97 12.92
CA ILE A 103 2.68 16.09 12.87
C ILE A 103 1.51 16.77 12.14
N ALA A 104 1.19 18.02 12.47
CA ALA A 104 0.11 18.77 11.82
C ALA A 104 0.38 19.05 10.33
N ILE A 105 1.62 19.42 9.97
CA ILE A 105 2.05 19.61 8.58
C ILE A 105 1.89 18.30 7.80
N HIS A 106 2.36 17.20 8.39
CA HIS A 106 2.23 15.87 7.77
C HIS A 106 0.76 15.49 7.56
N GLU A 107 -0.11 15.78 8.54
CA GLU A 107 -1.55 15.56 8.42
C GLU A 107 -2.14 16.35 7.26
N VAL A 108 -1.84 17.65 7.13
CA VAL A 108 -2.33 18.47 6.01
C VAL A 108 -1.87 17.89 4.67
N HIS A 109 -0.62 17.43 4.55
CA HIS A 109 -0.12 16.79 3.33
C HIS A 109 -0.88 15.50 3.00
N VAL A 110 -1.18 14.69 4.03
CA VAL A 110 -1.99 13.47 3.91
C VAL A 110 -3.39 13.80 3.41
N LEU A 111 -4.08 14.75 4.05
CA LEU A 111 -5.45 15.10 3.71
C LEU A 111 -5.55 15.73 2.31
N ARG A 112 -4.57 16.54 1.89
CA ARG A 112 -4.49 17.03 0.50
C ARG A 112 -4.47 15.87 -0.51
N ARG A 113 -3.65 14.84 -0.27
CA ARG A 113 -3.58 13.67 -1.17
C ARG A 113 -4.88 12.88 -1.19
N VAL A 114 -5.58 12.80 -0.05
CA VAL A 114 -6.92 12.21 0.01
C VAL A 114 -7.90 13.04 -0.81
N GLY A 115 -7.86 14.38 -0.70
CA GLY A 115 -8.73 15.30 -1.45
C GLY A 115 -8.61 15.14 -2.96
N HIS A 116 -7.40 14.95 -3.48
CA HIS A 116 -7.17 14.66 -4.90
C HIS A 116 -7.64 13.27 -5.35
N LYS A 117 -7.99 12.37 -4.43
CA LYS A 117 -8.52 11.04 -4.74
C LYS A 117 -10.03 10.95 -4.64
N ILE A 118 -10.64 11.64 -3.67
CA ILE A 118 -12.07 11.47 -3.33
C ILE A 118 -12.88 12.76 -3.43
N GLY A 119 -12.25 13.91 -3.65
CA GLY A 119 -12.92 15.21 -3.67
C GLY A 119 -13.40 15.68 -2.30
N PHE A 120 -14.32 16.65 -2.34
CA PHE A 120 -14.86 17.35 -1.16
C PHE A 120 -16.40 17.36 -1.17
N PHE A 121 -17.00 17.44 0.01
CA PHE A 121 -18.45 17.65 0.15
C PHE A 121 -18.88 18.98 -0.50
N ASP A 122 -20.04 18.96 -1.17
CA ASP A 122 -20.57 20.06 -2.01
C ASP A 122 -19.70 20.47 -3.21
N GLY A 123 -18.71 19.65 -3.59
CA GLY A 123 -17.78 19.96 -4.68
C GLY A 123 -18.44 20.18 -6.05
N ASP A 124 -19.68 19.69 -6.24
CA ASP A 124 -20.51 19.95 -7.43
C ASP A 124 -21.00 21.39 -7.54
N LYS A 125 -21.04 22.13 -6.42
CA LYS A 125 -21.54 23.51 -6.38
C LYS A 125 -20.46 24.52 -6.04
N HIS A 126 -19.58 24.18 -5.10
CA HIS A 126 -18.60 25.11 -4.56
C HIS A 126 -17.24 24.43 -4.35
N PRO A 127 -16.15 25.02 -4.86
CA PRO A 127 -14.82 24.61 -4.46
C PRO A 127 -14.58 24.96 -2.98
N ARG A 128 -13.55 24.35 -2.39
CA ARG A 128 -13.06 24.73 -1.07
C ARG A 128 -12.55 26.17 -1.08
N ASP A 129 -12.84 26.91 -0.02
CA ASP A 129 -12.31 28.24 0.22
C ASP A 129 -10.78 28.15 0.31
N GLY A 130 -10.06 29.05 -0.36
CA GLY A 130 -8.62 29.20 -0.19
C GLY A 130 -8.26 30.16 0.96
N VAL A 131 -6.98 30.24 1.32
CA VAL A 131 -6.50 31.30 2.22
C VAL A 131 -6.71 32.64 1.53
N PRO A 132 -7.51 33.57 2.09
CA PRO A 132 -7.86 34.79 1.39
C PRO A 132 -6.67 35.73 1.24
N ASP A 133 -6.65 36.49 0.15
CA ASP A 133 -5.55 37.40 -0.23
C ASP A 133 -5.22 38.39 0.88
N VAL A 134 -6.25 38.91 1.56
CA VAL A 134 -6.11 39.85 2.69
C VAL A 134 -5.81 39.15 4.03
N GLY A 135 -5.90 37.81 4.08
CA GLY A 135 -5.83 37.02 5.30
C GLY A 135 -4.55 36.22 5.50
N VAL A 136 -3.66 36.13 4.50
CA VAL A 136 -2.43 35.30 4.55
C VAL A 136 -1.60 35.55 5.82
N ARG A 137 -1.36 36.83 6.16
CA ARG A 137 -0.60 37.18 7.38
C ARG A 137 -1.30 36.70 8.65
N LYS A 138 -2.62 36.84 8.74
CA LYS A 138 -3.39 36.40 9.91
C LYS A 138 -3.38 34.88 10.04
N THR A 139 -3.55 34.15 8.94
CA THR A 139 -3.45 32.68 8.92
C THR A 139 -2.10 32.23 9.47
N VAL A 140 -0.99 32.82 9.00
CA VAL A 140 0.35 32.49 9.53
C VAL A 140 0.50 32.85 11.01
N GLN A 141 0.03 34.03 11.43
CA GLN A 141 0.10 34.44 12.83
C GLN A 141 -0.62 33.44 13.74
N THR A 142 -1.81 32.98 13.36
CA THR A 142 -2.55 32.03 14.17
C THR A 142 -1.96 30.63 14.14
N LEU A 143 -1.43 30.17 13.00
CA LEU A 143 -0.64 28.93 12.94
C LEU A 143 0.52 28.98 13.95
N LEU A 144 1.28 30.08 13.98
CA LEU A 144 2.34 30.30 14.97
C LEU A 144 1.80 30.39 16.40
N SER A 145 0.64 31.00 16.63
CA SER A 145 0.04 31.05 17.97
C SER A 145 -0.34 29.67 18.50
N VAL A 146 -0.83 28.75 17.65
CA VAL A 146 -1.08 27.34 18.01
C VAL A 146 0.20 26.67 18.48
N ILE A 147 1.29 26.91 17.74
CA ILE A 147 2.60 26.34 17.96
C ILE A 147 3.16 26.70 19.34
N PHE A 148 3.01 27.95 19.75
CA PHE A 148 3.58 28.41 21.01
C PHE A 148 2.62 28.20 22.19
N LEU A 149 1.36 28.61 22.07
CA LEU A 149 0.49 28.75 23.25
C LEU A 149 0.04 27.41 23.84
N ARG A 150 -0.33 26.45 22.99
CA ARG A 150 -0.89 25.17 23.46
C ARG A 150 0.19 24.29 24.12
N PRO A 151 1.35 24.01 23.50
CA PRO A 151 2.43 23.28 24.17
C PRO A 151 2.95 24.00 25.42
N MET A 152 3.02 25.34 25.40
CA MET A 152 3.46 26.13 26.56
C MET A 152 2.53 25.88 27.76
N ALA A 153 1.22 25.95 27.56
CA ALA A 153 0.24 25.68 28.60
C ALA A 153 0.36 24.24 29.14
N THR A 154 0.51 23.25 28.25
CA THR A 154 0.66 21.84 28.65
C THR A 154 1.93 21.61 29.47
N VAL A 155 3.05 22.19 29.07
CA VAL A 155 4.32 22.06 29.80
C VAL A 155 4.25 22.75 31.16
N ILE A 156 3.79 24.01 31.22
CA ILE A 156 3.74 24.77 32.49
C ILE A 156 2.84 24.07 33.53
N ILE A 157 1.72 23.52 33.10
CA ILE A 157 0.71 22.97 34.02
C ILE A 157 1.07 21.55 34.47
N SER A 158 1.39 20.67 33.51
CA SER A 158 1.43 19.22 33.77
C SER A 158 2.81 18.58 33.67
N TYR A 159 3.82 19.22 33.06
CA TYR A 159 5.13 18.57 32.93
C TYR A 159 5.82 18.44 34.29
N ARG A 160 6.32 17.23 34.58
CA ARG A 160 7.05 16.89 35.80
C ARG A 160 8.29 16.11 35.39
N ALA A 161 9.47 16.61 35.75
CA ALA A 161 10.75 16.04 35.30
C ALA A 161 11.07 14.67 35.94
N ASP A 162 10.40 14.33 37.04
CA ASP A 162 10.47 13.02 37.70
C ASP A 162 9.52 11.98 37.09
N GLU A 163 8.63 12.37 36.18
CA GLU A 163 7.74 11.47 35.45
C GLU A 163 8.23 11.30 34.00
N PRO A 164 8.88 10.16 33.66
CA PRO A 164 9.31 9.89 32.27
C PRO A 164 8.12 9.45 31.39
N PRO A 165 8.22 9.48 30.05
CA PRO A 165 7.16 9.01 29.17
C PRO A 165 6.70 7.56 29.44
N SER A 166 7.57 6.71 29.98
CA SER A 166 7.22 5.35 30.40
C SER A 166 6.23 5.28 31.58
N SER A 167 5.95 6.40 32.27
CA SER A 167 4.98 6.48 33.36
C SER A 167 3.52 6.54 32.90
N ILE A 168 3.26 6.60 31.58
CA ILE A 168 1.90 6.67 31.02
C ILE A 168 1.02 5.56 31.58
N ARG A 169 -0.12 5.97 32.12
CA ARG A 169 -1.15 5.05 32.58
C ARG A 169 -2.04 4.63 31.42
N TRP A 170 -1.57 3.69 30.62
CA TRP A 170 -2.26 3.21 29.41
C TRP A 170 -3.73 2.80 29.61
N PHE A 171 -4.06 2.23 30.77
CA PHE A 171 -5.45 1.92 31.11
C PHE A 171 -6.31 3.19 31.21
N TRP A 172 -5.83 4.22 31.91
CA TRP A 172 -6.52 5.48 32.06
C TRP A 172 -6.58 6.27 30.76
N LEU A 173 -5.56 6.17 29.92
CA LEU A 173 -5.46 6.91 28.67
C LEU A 173 -6.69 6.76 27.77
N ILE A 174 -7.27 5.56 27.67
CA ILE A 174 -8.46 5.29 26.85
C ILE A 174 -9.68 6.06 27.40
N PHE A 175 -9.82 6.15 28.72
CA PHE A 175 -10.90 6.90 29.37
C PHE A 175 -10.63 8.40 29.33
N GLU A 176 -9.39 8.83 29.56
CA GLU A 176 -8.98 10.23 29.48
C GLU A 176 -9.25 10.76 28.08
N THR A 177 -8.76 10.12 27.03
CA THR A 177 -8.99 10.56 25.64
C THR A 177 -10.47 10.56 25.26
N GLY A 178 -11.25 9.54 25.66
CA GLY A 178 -12.68 9.47 25.36
C GLY A 178 -13.53 10.53 26.07
N VAL A 179 -13.36 10.65 27.39
CA VAL A 179 -14.11 11.62 28.22
C VAL A 179 -13.63 13.05 27.96
N TYR A 180 -12.32 13.26 27.76
CA TYR A 180 -11.76 14.59 27.46
C TYR A 180 -12.41 15.18 26.22
N ALA A 181 -12.62 14.40 25.16
CA ALA A 181 -13.34 14.87 23.98
C ALA A 181 -14.77 15.31 24.31
N VAL A 182 -15.54 14.55 25.09
CA VAL A 182 -16.93 14.91 25.47
C VAL A 182 -16.98 16.17 26.36
N VAL A 183 -16.07 16.28 27.33
CA VAL A 183 -16.00 17.43 28.25
C VAL A 183 -15.48 18.67 27.53
N LEU A 184 -14.51 18.53 26.62
CA LEU A 184 -14.03 19.62 25.78
C LEU A 184 -15.16 20.13 24.90
N ASP A 185 -15.89 19.21 24.31
CA ASP A 185 -17.04 19.51 23.46
C ASP A 185 -18.13 20.26 24.23
N PHE A 186 -18.32 19.98 25.53
CA PHE A 186 -19.29 20.72 26.35
C PHE A 186 -18.95 22.20 26.47
N TRP A 187 -17.71 22.50 26.87
CA TRP A 187 -17.25 23.87 27.05
C TRP A 187 -17.20 24.62 25.73
N TYR A 188 -16.77 23.94 24.66
CA TYR A 188 -16.78 24.49 23.32
C TYR A 188 -18.22 24.78 22.86
N TYR A 189 -19.11 23.79 22.96
CA TYR A 189 -20.52 23.90 22.58
C TYR A 189 -21.20 25.09 23.26
N LEU A 190 -20.99 25.26 24.57
CA LEU A 190 -21.59 26.36 25.32
C LEU A 190 -21.14 27.73 24.80
N PHE A 191 -19.84 27.93 24.59
CA PHE A 191 -19.31 29.18 24.05
C PHE A 191 -19.76 29.40 22.60
N HIS A 192 -19.61 28.37 21.77
CA HIS A 192 -19.90 28.40 20.35
C HIS A 192 -21.37 28.69 20.07
N ARG A 193 -22.29 27.94 20.70
CA ARG A 193 -23.73 28.20 20.58
C ARG A 193 -24.11 29.59 21.09
N SER A 194 -23.52 30.05 22.20
CA SER A 194 -23.77 31.40 22.71
C SER A 194 -23.35 32.51 21.74
N ALA A 195 -22.29 32.27 20.95
CA ALA A 195 -21.87 33.15 19.86
C ALA A 195 -22.88 33.21 18.70
N HIS A 196 -23.66 32.14 18.49
CA HIS A 196 -24.74 32.11 17.52
C HIS A 196 -26.06 32.71 18.01
N GLU A 197 -26.26 32.78 19.33
CA GLU A 197 -27.48 33.31 19.92
C GLU A 197 -27.39 34.82 20.22
N THR A 198 -26.20 35.35 20.50
CA THR A 198 -26.01 36.74 20.95
C THR A 198 -25.19 37.58 19.98
N GLU A 199 -25.59 38.82 19.76
CA GLU A 199 -24.88 39.75 18.87
C GLU A 199 -23.51 40.17 19.44
N PHE A 200 -23.42 40.27 20.77
CA PHE A 200 -22.17 40.59 21.46
C PHE A 200 -21.09 39.50 21.25
N LEU A 201 -21.43 38.22 21.36
CA LEU A 201 -20.44 37.16 21.15
C LEU A 201 -20.22 36.87 19.66
N TRP A 202 -21.22 37.07 18.81
CA TRP A 202 -21.10 36.90 17.36
C TRP A 202 -19.95 37.71 16.75
N GLN A 203 -19.66 38.91 17.27
CA GLN A 203 -18.57 39.75 16.75
C GLN A 203 -17.20 39.08 16.80
N PHE A 204 -17.00 38.14 17.73
CA PHE A 204 -15.75 37.40 17.90
C PHE A 204 -15.71 36.08 17.11
N HIS A 205 -16.86 35.65 16.59
CA HIS A 205 -17.02 34.37 15.89
C HIS A 205 -17.31 34.56 14.39
N ARG A 206 -17.78 35.75 14.00
CA ARG A 206 -18.15 36.10 12.63
C ARG A 206 -17.06 35.80 11.61
N ARG A 207 -15.79 36.10 11.92
CA ARG A 207 -14.67 35.91 10.97
C ARG A 207 -14.49 34.45 10.59
N HIS A 208 -14.67 33.53 11.55
CA HIS A 208 -14.60 32.09 11.31
C HIS A 208 -15.66 31.65 10.29
N HIS A 209 -16.89 32.19 10.39
CA HIS A 209 -17.98 31.93 9.44
C HIS A 209 -17.92 32.69 8.11
N LEU A 210 -16.91 33.52 7.87
CA LEU A 210 -16.63 33.99 6.51
C LEU A 210 -16.26 32.83 5.60
N THR A 211 -15.65 31.79 6.17
CA THR A 211 -15.36 30.53 5.49
C THR A 211 -16.64 29.68 5.46
N LYS A 212 -17.17 29.45 4.25
CA LYS A 212 -18.37 28.63 4.01
C LYS A 212 -18.02 27.21 3.63
N HIS A 213 -16.87 27.07 3.01
CA HIS A 213 -16.30 25.84 2.56
C HIS A 213 -14.85 25.78 3.06
N PRO A 214 -14.62 25.68 4.38
CA PRO A 214 -13.28 25.76 4.96
C PRO A 214 -12.34 24.68 4.42
N ASN A 215 -11.04 24.94 4.61
CA ASN A 215 -9.94 24.00 4.42
C ASN A 215 -9.12 23.93 5.73
N PRO A 216 -8.17 23.00 5.90
CA PRO A 216 -7.44 22.83 7.16
C PRO A 216 -6.65 24.07 7.65
N LEU A 217 -6.18 24.94 6.75
CA LEU A 217 -5.51 26.19 7.13
C LEU A 217 -6.48 27.25 7.64
N LEU A 218 -7.76 27.14 7.30
CA LEU A 218 -8.79 28.08 7.70
C LEU A 218 -9.33 27.80 9.11
N THR A 219 -8.98 26.65 9.71
CA THR A 219 -9.11 26.43 11.16
C THR A 219 -8.47 27.57 11.95
N ALA A 220 -7.36 28.10 11.44
CA ALA A 220 -6.61 29.20 12.03
C ALA A 220 -7.15 30.61 11.65
N TYR A 221 -8.22 30.71 10.86
CA TYR A 221 -8.74 32.00 10.40
C TYR A 221 -9.91 32.50 11.26
N ALA A 222 -9.59 32.89 12.50
CA ALA A 222 -10.56 33.39 13.48
C ALA A 222 -10.12 34.72 14.12
N ASP A 223 -11.03 35.36 14.86
CA ASP A 223 -10.70 36.54 15.67
C ASP A 223 -9.95 36.13 16.95
N LEU A 224 -9.20 37.06 17.53
CA LEU A 224 -8.29 36.81 18.66
C LEU A 224 -8.98 36.13 19.86
N VAL A 225 -10.22 36.52 20.15
CA VAL A 225 -10.98 35.95 21.28
C VAL A 225 -11.38 34.51 21.01
N GLN A 226 -11.94 34.20 19.83
CA GLN A 226 -12.25 32.83 19.42
C GLN A 226 -10.99 31.96 19.41
N GLU A 227 -9.90 32.48 18.82
CA GLU A 227 -8.60 31.81 18.78
C GLU A 227 -8.10 31.47 20.20
N PHE A 228 -8.21 32.40 21.14
CA PHE A 228 -7.85 32.13 22.53
C PHE A 228 -8.71 31.01 23.15
N PHE A 229 -10.04 31.06 22.97
CA PHE A 229 -10.94 30.04 23.50
C PHE A 229 -10.70 28.66 22.88
N ASP A 230 -10.38 28.58 21.59
CA ASP A 230 -10.17 27.31 20.89
C ASP A 230 -8.82 26.69 21.20
N LEU A 231 -7.77 27.52 21.25
CA LEU A 231 -6.40 27.05 21.42
C LEU A 231 -6.06 26.76 22.87
N VAL A 232 -6.54 27.60 23.80
CA VAL A 232 -6.08 27.62 25.19
C VAL A 232 -7.26 27.52 26.16
N GLY A 233 -8.28 28.37 26.04
CA GLY A 233 -9.36 28.47 27.03
C GLY A 233 -10.11 27.15 27.26
N THR A 234 -10.70 26.60 26.20
CA THR A 234 -11.49 25.36 26.26
C THR A 234 -10.63 24.16 26.68
N PRO A 235 -9.44 23.91 26.10
CA PRO A 235 -8.58 22.83 26.55
C PRO A 235 -8.15 22.92 28.02
N LEU A 236 -7.90 24.14 28.53
CA LEU A 236 -7.53 24.37 29.93
C LEU A 236 -8.68 24.12 30.89
N ILE A 237 -9.88 24.66 30.61
CA ILE A 237 -11.06 24.44 31.44
C ILE A 237 -11.43 22.95 31.43
N THR A 238 -11.27 22.27 30.29
CA THR A 238 -11.45 20.83 30.17
C THR A 238 -10.46 20.07 31.05
N TYR A 239 -9.17 20.42 30.99
CA TYR A 239 -8.15 19.81 31.85
C TYR A 239 -8.51 19.97 33.34
N GLY A 240 -8.89 21.18 33.76
CA GLY A 240 -9.34 21.44 35.13
C GLY A 240 -10.57 20.62 35.51
N THR A 241 -11.57 20.52 34.62
CA THR A 241 -12.78 19.72 34.83
C THR A 241 -12.44 18.24 34.99
N MET A 242 -11.59 17.70 34.12
CA MET A 242 -11.12 16.31 34.19
C MET A 242 -10.39 16.02 35.51
N LYS A 243 -9.49 16.93 35.94
CA LYS A 243 -8.83 16.83 37.26
C LYS A 243 -9.84 16.83 38.41
N LEU A 244 -10.85 17.69 38.37
CA LEU A 244 -11.92 17.74 39.38
C LEU A 244 -12.79 16.48 39.40
N MET A 245 -12.97 15.84 38.25
CA MET A 245 -13.63 14.53 38.12
C MET A 245 -12.76 13.36 38.61
N GLY A 246 -11.53 13.61 39.04
CA GLY A 246 -10.61 12.60 39.56
C GLY A 246 -9.73 11.94 38.49
N PHE A 247 -9.73 12.43 37.25
CA PHE A 247 -8.83 11.89 36.22
C PHE A 247 -7.38 12.29 36.50
N PRO A 248 -6.41 11.41 36.22
CA PRO A 248 -5.03 11.73 36.50
C PRO A 248 -4.45 12.89 35.66
N MET A 249 -4.71 12.90 34.35
CA MET A 249 -4.30 13.92 33.39
C MET A 249 -2.83 14.32 33.54
N GLY A 250 -1.93 13.34 33.40
CA GLY A 250 -0.50 13.57 33.32
C GLY A 250 -0.12 14.26 32.00
N PHE A 251 1.12 14.74 31.91
CA PHE A 251 1.59 15.47 30.72
C PHE A 251 1.49 14.63 29.44
N TYR A 252 1.90 13.37 29.50
CA TYR A 252 1.93 12.49 28.33
C TYR A 252 0.53 12.00 27.93
N GLU A 253 -0.35 11.73 28.91
CA GLU A 253 -1.73 11.39 28.61
C GLU A 253 -2.51 12.58 28.03
N TRP A 254 -2.26 13.78 28.57
CA TRP A 254 -2.85 15.00 28.01
C TRP A 254 -2.29 15.34 26.63
N TRP A 255 -1.00 15.05 26.37
CA TRP A 255 -0.43 15.12 25.02
C TRP A 255 -1.20 14.26 24.01
N PHE A 256 -1.50 13.00 24.34
CA PHE A 256 -2.34 12.17 23.47
C PHE A 256 -3.74 12.76 23.27
N CYS A 257 -4.38 13.28 24.34
CA CYS A 257 -5.66 13.95 24.22
C CYS A 257 -5.58 15.12 23.21
N GLN A 258 -4.55 15.96 23.33
CA GLN A 258 -4.33 17.08 22.41
C GLN A 258 -4.11 16.62 20.96
N GLN A 259 -3.39 15.53 20.74
CA GLN A 259 -3.18 14.96 19.41
C GLN A 259 -4.49 14.50 18.75
N TYR A 260 -5.39 13.86 19.51
CA TYR A 260 -6.73 13.52 19.00
C TYR A 260 -7.57 14.75 18.64
N ILE A 261 -7.51 15.80 19.47
CA ILE A 261 -8.23 17.06 19.22
C ILE A 261 -7.71 17.74 17.96
N ILE A 262 -6.40 17.87 17.80
CA ILE A 262 -5.76 18.54 16.66
C ILE A 262 -6.04 17.77 15.37
N PHE A 263 -5.93 16.45 15.41
CA PHE A 263 -6.27 15.61 14.26
C PHE A 263 -7.73 15.83 13.84
N THR A 264 -8.65 15.82 14.81
CA THR A 264 -10.07 16.08 14.51
C THR A 264 -10.31 17.49 14.00
N GLU A 265 -9.58 18.49 14.50
CA GLU A 265 -9.68 19.88 14.05
C GLU A 265 -9.25 20.08 12.60
N ILE A 266 -8.11 19.49 12.22
CA ILE A 266 -7.56 19.56 10.87
C ILE A 266 -8.42 18.73 9.91
N LEU A 267 -8.81 17.51 10.31
CA LEU A 267 -9.72 16.67 9.55
C LEU A 267 -11.09 17.34 9.36
N GLY A 268 -11.69 17.89 10.42
CA GLY A 268 -13.01 18.53 10.41
C GLY A 268 -13.13 19.68 9.42
N HIS A 269 -12.06 20.47 9.26
CA HIS A 269 -12.02 21.58 8.31
C HIS A 269 -11.56 21.15 6.90
N SER A 270 -11.22 19.89 6.68
CA SER A 270 -10.78 19.42 5.36
C SER A 270 -11.89 19.40 4.32
N GLY A 271 -13.14 19.20 4.75
CA GLY A 271 -14.29 19.03 3.87
C GLY A 271 -14.23 17.80 2.96
N LEU A 272 -13.30 16.86 3.20
CA LEU A 272 -13.12 15.66 2.38
C LEU A 272 -14.41 14.85 2.26
N ARG A 273 -14.69 14.34 1.05
CA ARG A 273 -15.91 13.59 0.77
C ARG A 273 -15.82 12.13 1.23
N MET A 274 -15.78 11.91 2.54
CA MET A 274 -15.79 10.58 3.15
C MET A 274 -16.60 10.55 4.45
N ILE A 275 -17.12 9.38 4.78
CA ILE A 275 -17.72 9.14 6.10
C ILE A 275 -16.60 8.90 7.10
N ALA A 276 -16.11 10.00 7.67
CA ALA A 276 -15.13 10.00 8.75
C ALA A 276 -15.73 10.67 9.98
N THR A 277 -15.51 10.07 11.15
CA THR A 277 -15.92 10.62 12.43
C THR A 277 -14.81 11.46 13.05
N ALA A 278 -15.16 12.39 13.92
CA ALA A 278 -14.25 12.92 14.92
C ALA A 278 -13.63 11.76 15.72
N VAL A 279 -12.30 11.68 15.74
CA VAL A 279 -11.63 10.46 16.16
C VAL A 279 -11.63 10.36 17.68
N ASN A 280 -12.37 9.38 18.19
CA ASN A 280 -12.52 9.17 19.63
C ASN A 280 -12.54 7.66 19.95
N PRO A 281 -11.81 7.16 20.97
CA PRO A 281 -11.86 5.75 21.34
C PRO A 281 -13.28 5.26 21.70
N TRP A 282 -14.19 6.16 22.03
CA TRP A 282 -15.59 5.88 22.36
C TRP A 282 -16.54 6.07 21.17
N THR A 283 -16.03 6.27 19.95
CA THR A 283 -16.90 6.54 18.79
C THR A 283 -17.91 5.43 18.55
N SER A 284 -17.50 4.16 18.69
CA SER A 284 -18.43 3.01 18.59
C SER A 284 -19.59 3.11 19.59
N PHE A 285 -19.33 3.61 20.80
CA PHE A 285 -20.36 3.83 21.82
C PHE A 285 -21.25 5.03 21.46
N LEU A 286 -20.65 6.16 21.06
CA LEU A 286 -21.39 7.37 20.63
C LEU A 286 -22.32 7.07 19.45
N ARG A 287 -21.87 6.23 18.51
CA ARG A 287 -22.63 5.83 17.32
C ARG A 287 -23.91 5.06 17.65
N LEU A 288 -23.95 4.31 18.77
CA LEU A 288 -25.17 3.62 19.22
C LEU A 288 -26.32 4.60 19.49
N PHE A 289 -25.99 5.85 19.84
CA PHE A 289 -26.94 6.90 20.17
C PHE A 289 -27.00 8.02 19.11
N ASP A 290 -26.36 7.82 17.94
CA ASP A 290 -26.28 8.83 16.87
C ASP A 290 -25.65 10.15 17.38
N MET A 291 -24.69 10.03 18.31
CA MET A 291 -23.94 11.12 18.96
C MET A 291 -22.52 11.28 18.41
N GLU A 292 -22.12 10.48 17.41
CA GLU A 292 -20.86 10.66 16.70
C GLU A 292 -20.93 11.90 15.80
N LEU A 293 -19.87 12.71 15.78
CA LEU A 293 -19.74 13.84 14.85
C LEU A 293 -19.09 13.34 13.57
N LEU A 294 -19.78 13.45 12.43
CA LEU A 294 -19.19 13.20 11.12
C LEU A 294 -18.60 14.49 10.54
N LEU A 295 -17.64 14.31 9.64
CA LEU A 295 -17.01 15.39 8.90
C LEU A 295 -18.01 16.33 8.21
N GLU A 296 -19.08 15.77 7.61
CA GLU A 296 -20.14 16.57 6.98
C GLU A 296 -20.91 17.43 7.99
N ASP A 297 -21.06 16.98 9.25
CA ASP A 297 -21.81 17.74 10.25
C ASP A 297 -21.15 19.11 10.51
N HIS A 298 -19.80 19.14 10.56
CA HIS A 298 -19.00 20.36 10.68
C HIS A 298 -19.04 21.20 9.40
N ASP A 299 -18.94 20.57 8.22
CA ASP A 299 -19.02 21.30 6.96
C ASP A 299 -20.38 21.99 6.78
N LEU A 300 -21.49 21.34 7.11
CA LEU A 300 -22.83 21.92 7.06
C LEU A 300 -23.00 23.10 8.03
N HIS A 301 -22.37 23.04 9.21
CA HIS A 301 -22.37 24.14 10.18
C HIS A 301 -21.77 25.42 9.56
N HIS A 302 -20.66 25.32 8.83
CA HIS A 302 -20.03 26.47 8.17
C HIS A 302 -20.88 27.06 7.03
N ARG A 303 -21.57 26.20 6.27
CA ARG A 303 -22.39 26.62 5.12
C ARG A 303 -23.53 27.55 5.54
N LYS A 304 -24.05 27.41 6.76
CA LYS A 304 -25.06 28.31 7.33
C LYS A 304 -24.40 29.44 8.12
N GLY A 305 -25.04 30.61 8.12
CA GLY A 305 -24.58 31.77 8.86
C GLY A 305 -25.28 31.87 10.21
N TRP A 306 -24.74 32.72 11.08
CA TRP A 306 -25.28 33.14 12.38
C TRP A 306 -26.49 32.35 12.93
N LYS A 307 -27.68 32.96 13.05
CA LYS A 307 -28.86 32.40 13.74
C LYS A 307 -29.54 31.20 13.06
N SER A 308 -29.01 30.72 11.94
CA SER A 308 -29.57 29.59 11.17
C SER A 308 -28.68 28.35 11.19
N SER A 309 -27.64 28.36 12.04
CA SER A 309 -26.69 27.26 12.17
C SER A 309 -27.18 26.14 13.08
N TYR A 310 -26.43 25.05 13.09
CA TYR A 310 -26.70 23.78 13.78
C TYR A 310 -25.38 23.02 13.93
N ASN A 311 -25.34 21.88 14.62
CA ASN A 311 -24.12 21.08 14.86
C ASN A 311 -22.98 21.93 15.47
N TYR A 312 -23.19 22.46 16.67
CA TYR A 312 -22.22 23.34 17.34
C TYR A 312 -21.06 22.58 18.01
N GLY A 313 -21.16 21.27 18.15
CA GLY A 313 -20.08 20.41 18.63
C GLY A 313 -18.89 20.37 17.65
N LYS A 314 -17.71 20.16 18.21
CA LYS A 314 -16.41 20.10 17.53
C LYS A 314 -15.77 18.72 17.58
N GLN A 315 -16.10 17.93 18.60
CA GLN A 315 -15.56 16.59 18.82
C GLN A 315 -16.65 15.52 18.87
N THR A 316 -17.87 15.88 19.26
CA THR A 316 -19.01 14.96 19.33
C THR A 316 -20.30 15.68 18.94
N ARG A 317 -21.42 14.94 18.86
CA ARG A 317 -22.77 15.51 18.82
C ARG A 317 -23.56 15.23 20.10
N VAL A 318 -22.89 14.88 21.20
CA VAL A 318 -23.55 14.59 22.49
C VAL A 318 -24.42 15.77 22.91
N TRP A 319 -23.83 16.97 22.93
CA TRP A 319 -24.51 18.20 23.33
C TRP A 319 -25.52 18.68 22.29
N ASP A 320 -25.20 18.54 21.00
CA ASP A 320 -26.16 18.84 19.93
C ASP A 320 -27.42 17.98 20.01
N ARG A 321 -27.27 16.69 20.33
CA ARG A 321 -28.41 15.78 20.51
C ARG A 321 -29.23 16.14 21.74
N LEU A 322 -28.55 16.36 22.87
CA LEU A 322 -29.22 16.69 24.13
C LEU A 322 -30.01 17.99 24.05
N PHE A 323 -29.50 18.98 23.32
CA PHE A 323 -30.14 20.29 23.19
C PHE A 323 -30.86 20.51 21.85
N ASN A 324 -31.04 19.45 21.07
CA ASN A 324 -31.76 19.45 19.78
C ASN A 324 -31.26 20.51 18.77
N THR A 325 -29.94 20.59 18.60
CA THR A 325 -29.28 21.46 17.61
C THR A 325 -28.64 20.69 16.45
N CYS A 326 -28.96 19.41 16.27
CA CYS A 326 -28.53 18.63 15.10
C CYS A 326 -29.31 18.99 13.82
N THR A 327 -28.67 18.84 12.66
CA THR A 327 -29.36 18.83 11.34
C THR A 327 -29.29 17.46 10.66
N THR A 328 -30.04 17.30 9.56
CA THR A 328 -29.92 16.16 8.66
C THR A 328 -28.73 16.32 7.71
N ARG A 329 -27.93 15.27 7.59
CA ARG A 329 -26.83 15.13 6.62
C ARG A 329 -27.36 15.12 5.18
N ILE A 330 -26.62 15.72 4.23
CA ILE A 330 -27.04 15.82 2.82
C ILE A 330 -26.48 14.65 2.03
N GLU A 331 -25.18 14.40 2.13
CA GLU A 331 -24.47 13.34 1.39
C GLU A 331 -24.13 12.16 2.30
N GLY A 332 -23.89 12.38 3.59
CA GLY A 332 -23.45 11.39 4.58
C GLY A 332 -24.58 10.70 5.36
N HIS A 333 -25.78 10.62 4.79
CA HIS A 333 -26.86 9.83 5.37
C HIS A 333 -26.66 8.33 5.12
N ARG A 334 -27.22 7.48 6.01
CA ARG A 334 -26.94 6.02 6.05
C ARG A 334 -27.11 5.33 4.70
N ASP A 335 -28.16 5.67 3.96
CA ASP A 335 -28.46 5.05 2.66
C ASP A 335 -27.50 5.45 1.53
N ASN A 336 -26.63 6.44 1.74
CA ASN A 336 -25.68 6.90 0.73
C ASN A 336 -24.22 6.49 1.01
N ILE A 337 -23.98 5.65 2.02
CA ILE A 337 -22.62 5.21 2.39
C ILE A 337 -22.17 4.05 1.52
N ASP A 338 -20.93 4.09 1.03
CA ASP A 338 -20.23 2.97 0.39
C ASP A 338 -19.32 2.26 1.42
N TYR A 339 -19.71 1.04 1.78
CA TYR A 339 -18.91 0.18 2.67
C TYR A 339 -17.98 -0.78 1.92
N ILE A 340 -18.05 -0.82 0.58
CA ILE A 340 -17.22 -1.67 -0.28
C ILE A 340 -15.98 -0.91 -0.71
N ASN A 341 -16.14 0.30 -1.24
CA ASN A 341 -15.03 1.15 -1.69
C ASN A 341 -14.67 2.15 -0.59
N THR A 342 -13.98 1.67 0.45
CA THR A 342 -13.61 2.52 1.59
C THR A 342 -12.55 3.57 1.25
N ALA A 343 -12.61 4.73 1.90
CA ALA A 343 -11.56 5.74 1.83
C ALA A 343 -10.41 5.38 2.79
N GLU A 344 -9.18 5.38 2.25
CA GLU A 344 -7.95 5.14 3.01
C GLU A 344 -7.05 6.38 2.99
N ILE A 345 -6.50 6.73 4.15
CA ILE A 345 -5.35 7.63 4.26
C ILE A 345 -4.15 6.95 3.56
N PRO A 346 -3.55 7.57 2.54
CA PRO A 346 -2.37 7.03 1.87
C PRO A 346 -1.24 6.85 2.86
N ARG A 347 -0.65 5.65 2.90
CA ARG A 347 0.66 5.45 3.52
C ARG A 347 1.69 6.11 2.61
N ASP A 348 2.40 7.12 3.11
CA ASP A 348 3.42 7.82 2.33
C ASP A 348 4.61 6.88 2.07
N LEU A 349 4.56 6.14 0.96
CA LEU A 349 5.69 5.35 0.49
C LEU A 349 6.63 6.20 -0.41
N GLY A 350 6.16 7.37 -0.87
CA GLY A 350 6.91 8.25 -1.75
C GLY A 350 7.09 7.71 -3.18
N PHE A 351 6.20 6.81 -3.61
CA PHE A 351 6.08 6.25 -4.96
C PHE A 351 4.64 5.75 -5.21
N SER A 352 4.29 5.51 -6.47
CA SER A 352 2.95 5.07 -6.86
C SER A 352 2.79 3.55 -6.68
N VAL A 353 1.59 3.11 -6.29
CA VAL A 353 1.23 1.68 -6.21
C VAL A 353 -0.15 1.46 -6.84
N THR A 354 -0.20 0.66 -7.89
CA THR A 354 -1.41 0.22 -8.57
C THR A 354 -1.77 -1.18 -8.07
N LYS A 355 -2.89 -1.30 -7.34
CA LYS A 355 -3.48 -2.60 -6.97
C LYS A 355 -4.25 -3.18 -8.16
N HIS A 356 -4.43 -4.50 -8.20
CA HIS A 356 -5.13 -5.20 -9.27
C HIS A 356 -4.55 -4.87 -10.66
N ALA A 357 -3.23 -4.75 -10.73
CA ALA A 357 -2.54 -4.30 -11.93
C ALA A 357 -2.78 -5.27 -13.09
N TYR A 358 -2.86 -4.73 -14.30
CA TYR A 358 -3.01 -5.51 -15.55
C TYR A 358 -4.24 -6.43 -15.57
N GLY A 359 -5.27 -6.14 -14.76
CA GLY A 359 -6.50 -6.92 -14.70
C GLY A 359 -6.41 -8.20 -13.85
N LEU A 360 -5.27 -8.48 -13.21
CA LEU A 360 -5.13 -9.60 -12.29
C LEU A 360 -5.48 -9.17 -10.87
N ALA A 361 -6.48 -9.83 -10.27
CA ALA A 361 -7.03 -9.47 -8.97
C ALA A 361 -6.00 -9.45 -7.82
N THR A 362 -4.91 -10.20 -7.92
CA THR A 362 -3.88 -10.25 -6.87
C THR A 362 -2.55 -9.68 -7.31
N ALA A 363 -2.42 -9.14 -8.52
CA ALA A 363 -1.21 -8.47 -8.97
C ALA A 363 -1.17 -7.01 -8.49
N PHE A 364 0.04 -6.47 -8.36
CA PHE A 364 0.26 -5.06 -8.09
C PHE A 364 1.49 -4.55 -8.85
N VAL A 365 1.55 -3.24 -9.06
CA VAL A 365 2.74 -2.56 -9.58
C VAL A 365 3.09 -1.41 -8.66
N ALA A 366 4.34 -1.33 -8.23
CA ALA A 366 4.87 -0.10 -7.65
C ALA A 366 5.88 0.52 -8.62
N GLU A 367 5.80 1.83 -8.86
CA GLU A 367 6.69 2.52 -9.79
C GLU A 367 7.16 3.86 -9.23
N TYR A 368 8.44 4.17 -9.48
CA TYR A 368 9.08 5.42 -9.13
C TYR A 368 10.06 5.86 -10.22
N GLY A 369 10.22 7.18 -10.37
CA GLY A 369 11.11 7.80 -11.35
C GLY A 369 10.38 8.26 -12.61
N SER A 370 11.13 8.82 -13.55
CA SER A 370 10.58 9.37 -14.80
C SER A 370 11.66 9.41 -15.88
N GLY A 371 11.25 9.16 -17.13
CA GLY A 371 12.16 9.14 -18.28
C GLY A 371 13.19 8.02 -18.20
N GLY A 372 14.09 7.97 -19.20
CA GLY A 372 15.18 6.99 -19.23
C GLY A 372 14.71 5.54 -19.32
N ARG A 373 15.61 4.64 -18.91
CA ARG A 373 15.43 3.18 -18.90
C ARG A 373 14.50 2.73 -17.77
N VAL A 374 13.92 1.54 -17.90
CA VAL A 374 13.08 0.89 -16.89
C VAL A 374 13.74 -0.39 -16.41
N VAL A 375 14.00 -0.47 -15.10
CA VAL A 375 14.38 -1.72 -14.44
C VAL A 375 13.20 -2.25 -13.64
N ALA A 376 12.84 -3.51 -13.86
CA ALA A 376 11.78 -4.20 -13.15
C ALA A 376 12.33 -5.25 -12.17
N PHE A 377 11.64 -5.44 -11.05
CA PHE A 377 11.85 -6.53 -10.12
C PHE A 377 10.57 -7.34 -9.97
N ASN A 378 10.63 -8.66 -10.16
CA ASN A 378 9.47 -9.54 -9.96
C ASN A 378 9.40 -10.01 -8.50
N ALA A 379 8.24 -9.87 -7.87
CA ALA A 379 7.98 -10.32 -6.50
C ALA A 379 6.91 -11.41 -6.50
N GLU A 380 7.32 -12.66 -6.30
CA GLU A 380 6.43 -13.81 -6.09
C GLU A 380 6.00 -13.89 -4.62
N TYR A 381 4.75 -14.30 -4.36
CA TYR A 381 4.18 -14.35 -3.00
C TYR A 381 3.05 -15.36 -2.83
N ASP A 382 2.81 -16.22 -3.81
CA ASP A 382 1.95 -17.38 -3.63
C ASP A 382 2.59 -18.45 -2.73
N ALA A 383 1.76 -19.38 -2.27
CA ALA A 383 2.14 -20.45 -1.35
C ALA A 383 1.58 -21.77 -1.81
N LEU A 384 2.15 -22.87 -1.32
CA LEU A 384 1.73 -24.22 -1.67
C LEU A 384 0.62 -24.72 -0.72
N PRO A 385 -0.42 -25.40 -1.25
CA PRO A 385 -1.51 -25.94 -0.45
C PRO A 385 -1.01 -26.85 0.68
N GLY A 386 -1.46 -26.60 1.90
CA GLY A 386 -1.18 -27.43 3.08
C GLY A 386 0.24 -27.32 3.67
N ILE A 387 1.20 -26.70 2.97
CA ILE A 387 2.60 -26.61 3.43
C ILE A 387 3.15 -25.17 3.49
N GLY A 388 2.41 -24.16 3.04
CA GLY A 388 2.80 -22.75 3.13
C GLY A 388 3.86 -22.36 2.12
N HIS A 389 4.73 -21.39 2.44
CA HIS A 389 5.81 -20.94 1.54
C HIS A 389 6.98 -21.95 1.47
N ALA A 390 6.69 -23.20 1.13
CA ALA A 390 7.67 -24.26 1.00
C ALA A 390 8.60 -24.09 -0.22
N CYS A 391 8.33 -23.14 -1.11
CA CYS A 391 9.26 -22.71 -2.17
C CYS A 391 10.01 -21.41 -1.83
N GLY A 392 9.62 -20.73 -0.74
CA GLY A 392 10.30 -19.54 -0.23
C GLY A 392 9.89 -18.22 -0.90
N HIS A 393 8.69 -18.13 -1.48
CA HIS A 393 8.21 -16.91 -2.16
C HIS A 393 8.14 -15.69 -1.21
N ASN A 394 7.97 -15.90 0.10
CA ASN A 394 8.12 -14.84 1.09
C ASN A 394 9.51 -14.15 1.05
N LEU A 395 10.57 -14.90 0.73
CA LEU A 395 11.92 -14.38 0.58
C LEU A 395 12.13 -13.74 -0.79
N ILE A 396 11.53 -14.27 -1.86
CA ILE A 396 11.54 -13.67 -3.20
C ILE A 396 10.91 -12.28 -3.16
N ALA A 397 9.70 -12.17 -2.61
CA ALA A 397 9.04 -10.89 -2.39
C ALA A 397 9.92 -9.93 -1.58
N THR A 398 10.55 -10.41 -0.50
CA THR A 398 11.44 -9.58 0.34
C THR A 398 12.63 -9.06 -0.46
N SER A 399 13.31 -9.93 -1.21
CA SER A 399 14.49 -9.57 -1.99
C SER A 399 14.14 -8.53 -3.07
N SER A 400 13.05 -8.73 -3.80
CA SER A 400 12.62 -7.83 -4.86
C SER A 400 12.10 -6.49 -4.34
N ILE A 401 11.35 -6.48 -3.23
CA ILE A 401 10.95 -5.23 -2.56
C ILE A 401 12.17 -4.47 -2.06
N GLY A 402 13.13 -5.16 -1.43
CA GLY A 402 14.36 -4.55 -0.95
C GLY A 402 15.19 -3.94 -2.09
N ALA A 403 15.30 -4.64 -3.21
CA ALA A 403 16.01 -4.16 -4.38
C ALA A 403 15.34 -2.93 -5.00
N PHE A 404 14.02 -2.99 -5.18
CA PHE A 404 13.21 -1.85 -5.63
C PHE A 404 13.43 -0.62 -4.75
N LEU A 405 13.33 -0.76 -3.42
CA LEU A 405 13.54 0.35 -2.49
C LEU A 405 14.97 0.91 -2.54
N GLY A 406 15.97 0.04 -2.74
CA GLY A 406 17.36 0.45 -2.94
C GLY A 406 17.54 1.32 -4.18
N VAL A 407 16.95 0.94 -5.31
CA VAL A 407 17.00 1.74 -6.55
C VAL A 407 16.17 3.02 -6.42
N VAL A 408 15.02 2.99 -5.75
CA VAL A 408 14.25 4.21 -5.42
C VAL A 408 15.11 5.20 -4.63
N ALA A 409 15.86 4.72 -3.63
CA ALA A 409 16.75 5.57 -2.84
C ALA A 409 17.89 6.15 -3.70
N ALA A 410 18.47 5.35 -4.60
CA ALA A 410 19.51 5.81 -5.52
C ALA A 410 18.99 6.85 -6.53
N LEU A 411 17.80 6.65 -7.09
CA LEU A 411 17.15 7.63 -7.96
C LEU A 411 16.83 8.94 -7.22
N LYS A 412 16.33 8.86 -5.97
CA LYS A 412 16.10 10.05 -5.13
C LYS A 412 17.37 10.83 -4.83
N ALA A 413 18.50 10.13 -4.71
CA ALA A 413 19.81 10.74 -4.47
C ALA A 413 20.50 11.24 -5.75
N SER A 414 19.89 11.01 -6.92
CA SER A 414 20.46 11.32 -8.23
C SER A 414 19.60 12.34 -9.00
N THR A 415 20.17 12.88 -10.08
CA THR A 415 19.46 13.69 -11.09
C THR A 415 19.29 12.96 -12.42
N LEU A 416 19.74 11.69 -12.50
CA LEU A 416 19.64 10.90 -13.71
C LEU A 416 18.19 10.49 -14.00
N PRO A 417 17.75 10.53 -15.28
CA PRO A 417 16.46 9.99 -15.66
C PRO A 417 16.48 8.46 -15.60
N GLY A 418 15.39 7.87 -15.13
CA GLY A 418 15.24 6.43 -15.00
C GLY A 418 13.97 6.09 -14.25
N ARG A 419 13.48 4.87 -14.46
CA ARG A 419 12.31 4.32 -13.79
C ARG A 419 12.65 2.97 -13.16
N VAL A 420 12.11 2.74 -11.98
CA VAL A 420 12.15 1.43 -11.32
C VAL A 420 10.74 0.95 -11.07
N ARG A 421 10.49 -0.32 -11.41
CA ARG A 421 9.19 -0.98 -11.26
C ARG A 421 9.32 -2.22 -10.38
N LEU A 422 8.43 -2.39 -9.43
CA LEU A 422 8.22 -3.65 -8.72
C LEU A 422 6.92 -4.25 -9.24
N ILE A 423 6.99 -5.45 -9.77
CA ILE A 423 5.83 -6.18 -10.30
C ILE A 423 5.51 -7.30 -9.34
N GLY A 424 4.33 -7.24 -8.72
CA GLY A 424 3.80 -8.32 -7.91
C GLY A 424 3.24 -9.42 -8.82
N THR A 425 3.88 -10.59 -8.79
CA THR A 425 3.62 -11.71 -9.72
C THR A 425 2.96 -12.87 -8.96
N PRO A 426 1.62 -13.01 -9.02
CA PRO A 426 0.93 -14.10 -8.34
C PRO A 426 1.06 -15.45 -9.07
N ALA A 427 0.71 -16.55 -8.42
CA ALA A 427 0.44 -17.86 -9.05
C ALA A 427 1.59 -18.41 -9.92
N GLU A 428 2.82 -18.38 -9.41
CA GLU A 428 3.95 -19.03 -10.09
C GLU A 428 3.87 -20.56 -9.96
N GLU A 429 3.40 -21.08 -8.82
CA GLU A 429 3.38 -22.53 -8.55
C GLU A 429 2.36 -23.29 -9.41
N ASP A 430 1.21 -22.68 -9.65
CA ASP A 430 0.13 -23.24 -10.47
C ASP A 430 -0.77 -22.10 -10.99
N GLY A 431 -0.42 -21.55 -12.16
CA GLY A 431 -1.27 -20.54 -12.82
C GLY A 431 -0.60 -19.56 -13.77
N GLY A 432 0.73 -19.56 -13.88
CA GLY A 432 1.49 -18.77 -14.86
C GLY A 432 1.26 -17.26 -14.75
N GLY A 433 1.23 -16.69 -13.55
CA GLY A 433 0.84 -15.29 -13.41
C GLY A 433 1.72 -14.30 -14.17
N LYS A 434 3.02 -14.59 -14.38
CA LYS A 434 3.88 -13.74 -15.24
C LYS A 434 3.49 -13.83 -16.71
N ILE A 435 3.01 -14.96 -17.19
CA ILE A 435 2.56 -15.14 -18.58
C ILE A 435 1.34 -14.24 -18.84
N LYS A 436 0.36 -14.25 -17.93
CA LYS A 436 -0.79 -13.34 -17.99
C LYS A 436 -0.39 -11.86 -17.90
N LEU A 437 0.62 -11.54 -17.09
CA LEU A 437 1.17 -10.18 -17.02
C LEU A 437 1.88 -9.79 -18.33
N ILE A 438 2.59 -10.71 -18.97
CA ILE A 438 3.19 -10.51 -20.30
C ILE A 438 2.10 -10.22 -21.34
N GLU A 439 1.05 -11.02 -21.39
CA GLU A 439 -0.08 -10.84 -22.32
C GLU A 439 -0.79 -9.50 -22.12
N ALA A 440 -0.83 -9.00 -20.88
CA ALA A 440 -1.41 -7.71 -20.53
C ALA A 440 -0.44 -6.51 -20.70
N GLY A 441 0.77 -6.74 -21.22
CA GLY A 441 1.73 -5.69 -21.57
C GLY A 441 2.67 -5.24 -20.44
N ALA A 442 2.77 -5.99 -19.34
CA ALA A 442 3.51 -5.55 -18.14
C ALA A 442 5.02 -5.35 -18.32
N TYR A 443 5.58 -5.95 -19.38
CA TYR A 443 7.01 -6.00 -19.65
C TYR A 443 7.42 -5.29 -20.95
N GLU A 444 6.50 -4.64 -21.67
CA GLU A 444 6.76 -4.05 -23.00
C GLU A 444 7.81 -2.93 -22.99
N ASP A 445 7.86 -2.13 -21.93
CA ASP A 445 8.79 -1.01 -21.78
C ASP A 445 9.95 -1.32 -20.80
N VAL A 446 10.20 -2.59 -20.48
CA VAL A 446 11.20 -3.01 -19.50
C VAL A 446 12.55 -3.30 -20.17
N ASP A 447 13.59 -2.56 -19.78
CA ASP A 447 14.96 -2.73 -20.30
C ASP A 447 15.74 -3.85 -19.58
N ALA A 448 15.42 -4.13 -18.31
CA ALA A 448 15.93 -5.30 -17.60
C ALA A 448 14.96 -5.73 -16.49
N CYS A 449 14.80 -7.05 -16.29
CA CYS A 449 13.98 -7.61 -15.24
C CYS A 449 14.80 -8.56 -14.33
N LEU A 450 14.80 -8.30 -13.02
CA LEU A 450 15.61 -9.05 -12.06
C LEU A 450 14.74 -9.78 -11.03
N MET A 451 15.19 -10.98 -10.66
CA MET A 451 14.62 -11.79 -9.59
C MET A 451 15.70 -12.67 -8.95
N VAL A 452 15.48 -13.13 -7.72
CA VAL A 452 16.30 -14.18 -7.09
C VAL A 452 15.41 -15.19 -6.40
N HIS A 453 15.86 -16.43 -6.31
CA HIS A 453 15.09 -17.52 -5.72
C HIS A 453 15.87 -18.24 -4.60
N PRO A 454 15.24 -18.49 -3.43
CA PRO A 454 15.87 -19.23 -2.35
C PRO A 454 15.89 -20.74 -2.66
N ALA A 455 16.96 -21.41 -2.28
CA ALA A 455 17.02 -22.86 -2.29
C ALA A 455 17.65 -23.40 -1.02
N ALA A 456 17.42 -24.68 -0.71
CA ALA A 456 18.13 -25.33 0.38
C ALA A 456 19.65 -25.27 0.17
N HIS A 457 20.41 -25.04 1.25
CA HIS A 457 21.86 -24.80 1.23
C HIS A 457 22.68 -25.80 0.39
N LYS A 458 22.28 -27.08 0.32
CA LYS A 458 22.99 -28.09 -0.48
C LYS A 458 22.89 -27.87 -1.99
N ARG A 459 21.92 -27.06 -2.46
CA ARG A 459 21.69 -26.82 -3.89
C ARG A 459 22.63 -25.75 -4.44
N PHE A 460 22.86 -24.67 -3.69
CA PHE A 460 23.76 -23.58 -4.05
C PHE A 460 24.47 -23.03 -2.80
N PRO A 461 25.50 -23.70 -2.26
CA PRO A 461 26.14 -23.28 -1.00
C PRO A 461 26.60 -21.81 -1.02
N ASP A 462 27.01 -21.32 -2.20
CA ASP A 462 27.48 -19.95 -2.41
C ASP A 462 26.48 -19.08 -3.22
N GLY A 463 25.29 -19.59 -3.57
CA GLY A 463 24.38 -18.93 -4.53
C GLY A 463 24.76 -19.14 -6.00
N VAL A 464 23.91 -18.66 -6.94
CA VAL A 464 24.10 -18.84 -8.40
C VAL A 464 23.61 -17.64 -9.22
N THR A 465 24.26 -17.35 -10.35
CA THR A 465 23.90 -16.24 -11.25
C THR A 465 23.43 -16.63 -12.64
N GLU A 466 23.74 -17.83 -13.13
CA GLU A 466 23.33 -18.32 -14.47
C GLU A 466 22.49 -19.61 -14.43
N PRO A 467 21.46 -19.75 -13.58
CA PRO A 467 20.67 -20.97 -13.60
C PRO A 467 19.88 -21.06 -14.92
N ALA A 468 19.95 -22.20 -15.59
CA ALA A 468 18.98 -22.57 -16.61
C ALA A 468 17.88 -23.41 -15.94
N SER A 469 16.63 -23.30 -16.40
CA SER A 469 15.50 -24.11 -15.94
C SER A 469 14.93 -24.94 -17.08
N LEU A 470 14.26 -26.02 -16.76
CA LEU A 470 13.55 -26.82 -17.76
C LEU A 470 12.30 -26.07 -18.22
N ALA A 471 11.97 -26.18 -19.50
CA ALA A 471 10.65 -25.81 -19.98
C ALA A 471 9.63 -26.86 -19.53
N ASN A 472 8.37 -26.46 -19.34
CA ASN A 472 7.30 -27.34 -18.91
C ASN A 472 6.02 -27.08 -19.73
N GLN A 473 5.47 -28.13 -20.33
CA GLN A 473 4.20 -28.08 -21.06
C GLN A 473 3.22 -29.03 -20.38
N LEU A 474 2.06 -28.53 -19.95
CA LEU A 474 1.07 -29.31 -19.18
C LEU A 474 -0.20 -29.52 -20.01
N THR A 475 -0.73 -30.75 -20.02
CA THR A 475 -1.92 -31.13 -20.78
C THR A 475 -2.88 -31.97 -19.91
N ARG A 476 -4.12 -31.50 -19.75
CA ARG A 476 -5.23 -32.25 -19.13
C ARG A 476 -6.12 -32.85 -20.23
N ARG A 477 -6.63 -34.06 -20.01
CA ARG A 477 -7.42 -34.79 -21.03
C ARG A 477 -8.59 -35.52 -20.44
N GLU A 478 -9.70 -35.57 -21.18
CA GLU A 478 -10.89 -36.34 -20.85
C GLU A 478 -11.17 -37.34 -21.99
N HIS A 479 -11.35 -38.62 -21.64
CA HIS A 479 -11.90 -39.64 -22.54
C HIS A 479 -13.39 -39.80 -22.26
N ARG A 480 -14.23 -40.01 -23.27
CA ARG A 480 -15.69 -40.24 -23.11
C ARG A 480 -16.13 -41.57 -23.74
N GLY A 481 -17.08 -42.24 -23.09
CA GLY A 481 -17.69 -43.51 -23.47
C GLY A 481 -19.01 -43.77 -22.73
N ALA A 482 -19.81 -44.73 -23.16
CA ALA A 482 -21.07 -45.12 -22.52
C ALA A 482 -21.34 -46.63 -22.72
N ALA A 483 -21.90 -47.32 -21.72
CA ALA A 483 -22.94 -48.38 -21.83
C ALA A 483 -23.10 -49.21 -20.53
N GLY A 484 -24.26 -49.90 -20.41
CA GLY A 484 -24.61 -50.86 -19.36
C GLY A 484 -24.32 -52.35 -19.69
N ALA A 485 -23.69 -52.65 -20.83
CA ALA A 485 -23.25 -54.01 -21.22
C ALA A 485 -21.86 -53.95 -21.92
N PRO A 486 -20.83 -54.71 -21.48
CA PRO A 486 -19.45 -54.54 -21.94
C PRO A 486 -19.20 -54.62 -23.45
N TRP A 487 -19.87 -55.53 -24.17
CA TRP A 487 -19.69 -55.72 -25.64
C TRP A 487 -20.36 -54.65 -26.50
N GLN A 488 -21.12 -53.73 -25.90
CA GLN A 488 -21.70 -52.55 -26.56
C GLN A 488 -21.09 -51.25 -26.02
N GLY A 489 -20.16 -51.36 -25.06
CA GLY A 489 -19.59 -50.22 -24.36
C GLY A 489 -18.24 -49.76 -24.91
N VAL A 490 -18.00 -48.46 -24.79
CA VAL A 490 -16.69 -47.83 -25.02
C VAL A 490 -16.09 -47.50 -23.66
N ASN A 491 -14.95 -48.10 -23.32
CA ASN A 491 -14.37 -48.02 -21.97
C ASN A 491 -13.23 -46.98 -21.91
N ALA A 492 -13.51 -45.84 -21.29
CA ALA A 492 -12.53 -44.76 -21.14
C ALA A 492 -11.33 -45.15 -20.25
N LEU A 493 -11.50 -46.07 -19.30
CA LEU A 493 -10.39 -46.55 -18.47
C LEU A 493 -9.38 -47.35 -19.30
N ASP A 494 -9.84 -48.15 -20.27
CA ASP A 494 -8.95 -48.91 -21.16
C ASP A 494 -8.12 -47.96 -22.02
N ALA A 495 -8.71 -46.85 -22.50
CA ALA A 495 -7.99 -45.81 -23.22
C ALA A 495 -6.93 -45.12 -22.35
N VAL A 496 -7.25 -44.83 -21.08
CA VAL A 496 -6.30 -44.28 -20.10
C VAL A 496 -5.14 -45.25 -19.84
N CYS A 497 -5.43 -46.54 -19.60
CA CYS A 497 -4.39 -47.54 -19.37
C CYS A 497 -3.50 -47.74 -20.60
N LEU A 498 -4.09 -47.80 -21.80
CA LEU A 498 -3.33 -47.95 -23.03
C LEU A 498 -2.48 -46.71 -23.33
N SER A 499 -2.99 -45.51 -23.04
CA SER A 499 -2.23 -44.27 -23.10
C SER A 499 -1.03 -44.28 -22.17
N TYR A 500 -1.22 -44.70 -20.91
CA TYR A 500 -0.15 -44.83 -19.93
C TYR A 500 0.93 -45.80 -20.40
N ASN A 501 0.53 -46.95 -20.97
CA ASN A 501 1.44 -47.93 -21.55
C ASN A 501 2.21 -47.36 -22.76
N GLY A 502 1.52 -46.65 -23.67
CA GLY A 502 2.16 -45.99 -24.80
C GLY A 502 3.21 -44.98 -24.37
N VAL A 503 2.88 -44.15 -23.37
CA VAL A 503 3.81 -43.17 -22.79
C VAL A 503 4.95 -43.85 -22.02
N SER A 504 4.72 -45.00 -21.40
CA SER A 504 5.76 -45.81 -20.76
C SER A 504 6.78 -46.31 -21.79
N MET A 505 6.32 -46.87 -22.90
CA MET A 505 7.18 -47.34 -23.99
C MET A 505 7.92 -46.19 -24.69
N LEU A 506 7.28 -45.03 -24.83
CA LEU A 506 7.90 -43.83 -25.40
C LEU A 506 9.19 -43.44 -24.66
N ARG A 507 9.31 -43.70 -23.35
CA ARG A 507 10.48 -43.32 -22.53
C ARG A 507 11.78 -43.96 -23.00
N GLN A 508 11.74 -45.09 -23.72
CA GLN A 508 12.95 -45.64 -24.31
C GLN A 508 13.53 -44.73 -25.40
N GLN A 509 12.68 -43.91 -26.04
CA GLN A 509 12.99 -43.12 -27.23
C GLN A 509 13.03 -41.61 -26.98
N ILE A 510 13.02 -41.18 -25.71
CA ILE A 510 13.21 -39.77 -25.33
C ILE A 510 14.69 -39.49 -25.09
N GLN A 511 15.11 -38.23 -25.16
CA GLN A 511 16.47 -37.83 -24.86
C GLN A 511 16.79 -38.01 -23.36
N PRO A 512 18.06 -38.23 -22.98
CA PRO A 512 18.45 -38.40 -21.58
C PRO A 512 18.07 -37.25 -20.65
N HIS A 513 17.90 -36.02 -21.17
CA HIS A 513 17.48 -34.83 -20.43
C HIS A 513 15.96 -34.58 -20.45
N GLU A 514 15.21 -35.27 -21.30
CA GLU A 514 13.75 -35.16 -21.40
C GLU A 514 13.05 -35.92 -20.27
N ARG A 515 11.96 -35.38 -19.75
CA ARG A 515 11.12 -36.06 -18.75
C ARG A 515 9.65 -35.93 -19.09
N ILE A 516 8.90 -36.99 -18.85
CA ILE A 516 7.45 -37.00 -18.92
C ILE A 516 6.95 -37.46 -17.55
N HIS A 517 5.97 -36.77 -17.00
CA HIS A 517 5.31 -37.17 -15.76
C HIS A 517 3.81 -37.07 -15.97
N GLY A 518 3.04 -37.92 -15.30
CA GLY A 518 1.60 -37.81 -15.37
C GLY A 518 0.90 -38.63 -14.30
N VAL A 519 -0.36 -38.29 -14.09
CA VAL A 519 -1.26 -38.92 -13.12
C VAL A 519 -2.61 -39.22 -13.76
N ILE A 520 -3.27 -40.27 -13.27
CA ILE A 520 -4.68 -40.53 -13.56
C ILE A 520 -5.48 -39.78 -12.50
N VAL A 521 -6.16 -38.71 -12.92
CA VAL A 521 -7.00 -37.88 -12.04
C VAL A 521 -8.33 -38.59 -11.79
N GLU A 522 -8.90 -39.20 -12.82
CA GLU A 522 -10.14 -39.96 -12.75
C GLU A 522 -10.06 -41.20 -13.63
N GLY A 523 -10.42 -42.37 -13.09
CA GLY A 523 -10.28 -43.66 -13.75
C GLY A 523 -11.43 -44.64 -13.47
N GLY A 524 -12.63 -44.12 -13.20
CA GLY A 524 -13.82 -44.92 -12.89
C GLY A 524 -14.15 -45.03 -11.39
N THR A 525 -15.40 -45.39 -11.09
CA THR A 525 -15.97 -45.33 -9.72
C THR A 525 -16.41 -46.67 -9.15
N LYS A 526 -16.68 -47.67 -10.00
CA LYS A 526 -17.12 -49.01 -9.60
C LYS A 526 -16.55 -50.09 -10.52
N PRO A 527 -16.16 -51.26 -9.99
CA PRO A 527 -15.53 -52.33 -10.78
C PRO A 527 -16.48 -53.03 -11.76
N ASN A 528 -17.79 -52.96 -11.55
CA ASN A 528 -18.81 -53.59 -12.39
C ASN A 528 -19.51 -52.62 -13.36
N VAL A 529 -18.97 -51.42 -13.53
CA VAL A 529 -19.51 -50.39 -14.42
C VAL A 529 -18.43 -50.00 -15.42
N ILE A 530 -18.76 -49.98 -16.71
CA ILE A 530 -17.85 -49.49 -17.75
C ILE A 530 -17.60 -48.00 -17.52
N THR A 531 -16.32 -47.62 -17.45
CA THR A 531 -15.92 -46.24 -17.16
C THR A 531 -16.30 -45.35 -18.34
N ALA A 532 -17.26 -44.46 -18.09
CA ALA A 532 -17.77 -43.51 -19.09
C ALA A 532 -16.79 -42.36 -19.35
N SER A 533 -15.96 -41.98 -18.37
CA SER A 533 -14.94 -40.97 -18.59
C SER A 533 -13.68 -41.21 -17.77
N GLY A 534 -12.54 -40.81 -18.33
CA GLY A 534 -11.23 -40.94 -17.69
C GLY A 534 -10.39 -39.70 -17.93
N THR A 535 -9.83 -39.16 -16.86
CA THR A 535 -9.04 -37.93 -16.90
C THR A 535 -7.58 -38.20 -16.55
N VAL A 536 -6.66 -37.73 -17.39
CA VAL A 536 -5.21 -37.74 -17.10
C VAL A 536 -4.64 -36.33 -17.14
N ASP A 537 -3.62 -36.09 -16.33
CA ASP A 537 -2.85 -34.85 -16.30
C ASP A 537 -1.37 -35.19 -16.50
N TYR A 538 -0.76 -34.64 -17.54
CA TYR A 538 0.63 -34.91 -17.93
C TYR A 538 1.40 -33.62 -18.14
N PHE A 539 2.69 -33.66 -17.81
CA PHE A 539 3.61 -32.60 -18.17
C PHE A 539 4.91 -33.13 -18.77
N CYS A 540 5.42 -32.41 -19.78
CA CYS A 540 6.63 -32.72 -20.53
C CYS A 540 7.70 -31.66 -20.25
N ARG A 541 8.93 -32.10 -19.96
CA ARG A 541 10.06 -31.22 -19.68
C ARG A 541 11.25 -31.52 -20.59
N SER A 542 11.90 -30.45 -21.05
CA SER A 542 13.20 -30.50 -21.73
C SER A 542 14.04 -29.26 -21.40
N THR A 543 15.27 -29.20 -21.92
CA THR A 543 16.21 -28.09 -21.77
C THR A 543 15.83 -26.85 -22.55
N SER A 544 14.89 -26.95 -23.51
CA SER A 544 14.30 -25.81 -24.22
C SER A 544 12.80 -25.97 -24.39
N LEU A 545 12.09 -24.85 -24.55
CA LEU A 545 10.65 -24.84 -24.82
C LEU A 545 10.31 -25.60 -26.11
N GLU A 546 11.13 -25.45 -27.15
CA GLU A 546 10.96 -26.12 -28.44
C GLU A 546 11.02 -27.66 -28.32
N GLU A 547 12.02 -28.18 -27.59
CA GLU A 547 12.13 -29.62 -27.36
C GLU A 547 10.99 -30.14 -26.48
N ALA A 548 10.57 -29.38 -25.47
CA ALA A 548 9.43 -29.75 -24.63
C ALA A 548 8.12 -29.81 -25.43
N GLU A 549 7.93 -28.92 -26.41
CA GLU A 549 6.81 -28.94 -27.36
C GLU A 549 6.88 -30.17 -28.27
N ALA A 550 8.04 -30.46 -28.86
CA ALA A 550 8.24 -31.65 -29.69
C ALA A 550 7.97 -32.95 -28.90
N LEU A 551 8.37 -33.01 -27.64
CA LEU A 551 8.09 -34.15 -26.75
C LEU A 551 6.59 -34.27 -26.45
N LYS A 552 5.93 -33.14 -26.17
CA LYS A 552 4.46 -33.09 -25.97
C LYS A 552 3.73 -33.67 -27.19
N ASP A 553 4.14 -33.32 -28.40
CA ASP A 553 3.52 -33.84 -29.64
C ASP A 553 3.66 -35.35 -29.79
N ARG A 554 4.79 -35.92 -29.34
CA ARG A 554 4.98 -37.37 -29.30
C ARG A 554 4.09 -38.04 -28.26
N VAL A 555 3.93 -37.40 -27.10
CA VAL A 555 3.02 -37.85 -26.05
C VAL A 555 1.56 -37.78 -26.51
N ILE A 556 1.16 -36.72 -27.22
CA ILE A 556 -0.15 -36.57 -27.89
C ILE A 556 -0.47 -37.80 -28.75
N LYS A 557 0.47 -38.25 -29.58
CA LYS A 557 0.29 -39.43 -30.44
C LYS A 557 0.03 -40.72 -29.65
N CYS A 558 0.59 -40.89 -28.46
CA CYS A 558 0.29 -42.04 -27.60
C CYS A 558 -1.17 -42.06 -27.16
N PHE A 559 -1.71 -40.89 -26.83
CA PHE A 559 -3.11 -40.74 -26.44
C PHE A 559 -4.06 -40.92 -27.62
N ASP A 560 -3.76 -40.32 -28.78
CA ASP A 560 -4.54 -40.52 -30.00
C ASP A 560 -4.60 -42.01 -30.39
N GLY A 561 -3.46 -42.71 -30.33
CA GLY A 561 -3.40 -44.15 -30.61
C GLY A 561 -4.28 -44.97 -29.65
N ALA A 562 -4.31 -44.61 -28.37
CA ALA A 562 -5.15 -45.28 -27.38
C ALA A 562 -6.65 -45.01 -27.59
N ALA A 563 -7.01 -43.79 -27.95
CA ALA A 563 -8.38 -43.43 -28.29
C ALA A 563 -8.88 -44.22 -29.51
N ILE A 564 -8.07 -44.28 -30.57
CA ILE A 564 -8.37 -45.06 -31.78
C ILE A 564 -8.56 -46.55 -31.46
N ALA A 565 -7.64 -47.15 -30.69
CA ALA A 565 -7.67 -48.58 -30.39
C ALA A 565 -8.88 -49.01 -29.55
N THR A 566 -9.44 -48.09 -28.76
CA THR A 566 -10.55 -48.35 -27.83
C THR A 566 -11.89 -47.81 -28.30
N GLY A 567 -11.91 -47.06 -29.42
CA GLY A 567 -13.10 -46.36 -29.90
C GLY A 567 -13.52 -45.16 -29.06
N CYS A 568 -12.64 -44.66 -28.17
CA CYS A 568 -12.89 -43.47 -27.36
C CYS A 568 -12.65 -42.18 -28.16
N LEU A 569 -13.22 -41.08 -27.67
CA LEU A 569 -12.82 -39.72 -28.04
C LEU A 569 -11.81 -39.19 -27.01
N VAL A 570 -10.91 -38.32 -27.44
CA VAL A 570 -9.95 -37.63 -26.56
C VAL A 570 -10.06 -36.12 -26.77
N GLU A 571 -10.26 -35.39 -25.69
CA GLU A 571 -10.27 -33.92 -25.64
C GLU A 571 -8.97 -33.40 -25.00
N TYR A 572 -8.50 -32.25 -25.47
CA TYR A 572 -7.21 -31.66 -25.10
C TYR A 572 -7.40 -30.31 -24.44
N GLU A 573 -6.88 -30.15 -23.23
CA GLU A 573 -6.75 -28.85 -22.55
C GLU A 573 -5.25 -28.57 -22.35
N THR A 574 -4.72 -27.59 -23.09
CA THR A 574 -3.32 -27.15 -22.94
C THR A 574 -3.28 -26.05 -21.88
N ARG A 575 -2.45 -26.23 -20.84
CA ARG A 575 -2.16 -25.16 -19.89
C ARG A 575 -0.95 -24.35 -20.35
N GLU A 576 -0.78 -23.19 -19.73
CA GLU A 576 0.34 -22.29 -20.02
C GLU A 576 1.68 -23.00 -19.85
N ALA A 577 2.55 -22.79 -20.83
CA ALA A 577 3.85 -23.42 -20.88
C ALA A 577 4.91 -22.53 -20.23
N TYR A 578 5.71 -23.12 -19.35
CA TYR A 578 6.83 -22.41 -18.74
C TYR A 578 8.04 -22.59 -19.65
N ALA A 579 8.66 -21.49 -20.04
CA ALA A 579 9.83 -21.53 -20.91
C ALA A 579 11.11 -21.87 -20.12
N ASP A 580 12.15 -22.32 -20.81
CA ASP A 580 13.48 -22.42 -20.23
C ASP A 580 13.98 -21.04 -19.81
N LEU A 581 14.64 -20.96 -18.66
CA LEU A 581 15.23 -19.72 -18.17
C LEU A 581 16.50 -19.39 -18.96
N ARG A 582 16.58 -18.14 -19.47
CA ARG A 582 17.69 -17.65 -20.28
C ARG A 582 18.32 -16.41 -19.64
N PRO A 583 19.25 -16.58 -18.68
CA PRO A 583 19.88 -15.46 -17.98
C PRO A 583 20.70 -14.58 -18.92
N ASN A 584 20.57 -13.27 -18.78
CA ASN A 584 21.36 -12.30 -19.52
C ASN A 584 22.79 -12.21 -18.94
N LYS A 585 23.79 -12.56 -19.73
CA LYS A 585 25.19 -12.70 -19.29
C LYS A 585 25.75 -11.43 -18.65
N SER A 586 25.47 -10.26 -19.24
CA SER A 586 25.91 -8.96 -18.71
C SER A 586 25.27 -8.66 -17.34
N LEU A 587 24.00 -8.97 -17.15
CA LEU A 587 23.35 -8.85 -15.83
C LEU A 587 23.96 -9.82 -14.81
N CYS A 588 24.24 -11.06 -15.21
CA CYS A 588 24.87 -12.08 -14.37
C CYS A 588 26.26 -11.63 -13.89
N ALA A 589 27.12 -11.21 -14.81
CA ALA A 589 28.47 -10.73 -14.49
C ALA A 589 28.45 -9.49 -13.59
N ASN A 590 27.50 -8.58 -13.81
CA ASN A 590 27.33 -7.40 -12.96
C ASN A 590 26.89 -7.78 -11.54
N TYR A 591 25.97 -8.76 -11.41
CA TYR A 591 25.56 -9.28 -10.11
C TYR A 591 26.69 -10.00 -9.38
N ASP A 592 27.48 -10.84 -10.07
CA ASP A 592 28.67 -11.49 -9.51
C ASP A 592 29.61 -10.47 -8.89
N SER A 593 29.93 -9.41 -9.65
CA SER A 593 30.79 -8.32 -9.19
C SER A 593 30.18 -7.57 -8.00
N ALA A 594 28.89 -7.23 -8.07
CA ALA A 594 28.20 -6.50 -7.01
C ALA A 594 28.20 -7.29 -5.69
N MET A 595 27.88 -8.57 -5.76
CA MET A 595 27.85 -9.46 -4.61
C MET A 595 29.23 -9.67 -4.00
N ALA A 596 30.27 -9.81 -4.83
CA ALA A 596 31.66 -9.86 -4.36
C ALA A 596 32.07 -8.57 -3.62
N THR A 597 31.73 -7.39 -4.15
CA THR A 597 31.98 -6.10 -3.50
C THR A 597 31.24 -5.96 -2.15
N LEU A 598 30.03 -6.52 -2.06
CA LEU A 598 29.24 -6.52 -0.82
C LEU A 598 29.75 -7.54 0.22
N GLY A 599 30.76 -8.35 -0.12
CA GLY A 599 31.33 -9.38 0.77
C GLY A 599 30.58 -10.71 0.76
N PHE A 600 29.73 -10.95 -0.23
CA PHE A 600 28.92 -12.15 -0.39
C PHE A 600 29.13 -12.78 -1.77
N PRO A 601 30.36 -13.20 -2.13
CA PRO A 601 30.63 -13.73 -3.47
C PRO A 601 29.71 -14.91 -3.81
N VAL A 602 29.31 -14.99 -5.08
CA VAL A 602 28.42 -16.02 -5.61
C VAL A 602 29.11 -16.83 -6.69
N ALA A 603 28.66 -18.07 -6.90
CA ALA A 603 29.21 -18.93 -7.93
C ALA A 603 28.53 -18.71 -9.29
N SER A 604 29.30 -18.50 -10.34
CA SER A 604 28.78 -18.59 -11.71
C SER A 604 28.68 -20.06 -12.12
N SER A 605 27.48 -20.51 -12.48
CA SER A 605 27.22 -21.89 -12.91
C SER A 605 26.07 -21.93 -13.91
N GLY A 606 26.37 -22.31 -15.15
CA GLY A 606 25.38 -22.55 -16.21
C GLY A 606 24.68 -23.92 -16.11
N ALA A 607 24.77 -24.61 -14.97
CA ALA A 607 24.19 -25.94 -14.80
C ALA A 607 22.65 -25.86 -14.79
N THR A 608 22.01 -26.56 -15.72
CA THR A 608 20.56 -26.67 -15.80
C THR A 608 19.98 -27.28 -14.53
N GLN A 609 19.06 -26.56 -13.93
CA GLN A 609 18.34 -26.94 -12.73
C GLN A 609 17.07 -27.70 -13.10
N PRO A 610 16.65 -28.71 -12.30
CA PRO A 610 15.43 -29.48 -12.58
C PRO A 610 14.12 -28.70 -12.36
N GLY A 611 14.21 -27.45 -11.88
CA GLY A 611 13.06 -26.57 -11.68
C GLY A 611 12.52 -26.01 -12.99
N SER A 612 11.31 -25.45 -12.94
CA SER A 612 10.63 -24.75 -14.02
C SER A 612 9.95 -23.54 -13.40
N THR A 613 9.99 -22.38 -14.06
CA THR A 613 9.46 -21.12 -13.53
C THR A 613 8.95 -20.25 -14.66
N ASP A 614 7.87 -19.51 -14.43
CA ASP A 614 7.31 -18.57 -15.41
C ASP A 614 8.20 -17.32 -15.59
N MET A 615 9.25 -17.14 -14.76
CA MET A 615 10.34 -16.19 -15.02
C MET A 615 11.09 -16.53 -16.31
N GLY A 616 11.10 -17.80 -16.73
CA GLY A 616 11.61 -18.20 -18.05
C GLY A 616 10.88 -17.45 -19.16
N ASN A 617 9.56 -17.34 -19.09
CA ASN A 617 8.77 -16.61 -20.08
C ASN A 617 9.11 -15.11 -20.11
N VAL A 618 9.43 -14.51 -18.97
CA VAL A 618 9.89 -13.11 -18.92
C VAL A 618 11.21 -12.95 -19.68
N THR A 619 12.16 -13.88 -19.53
CA THR A 619 13.43 -13.85 -20.29
C THR A 619 13.26 -13.99 -21.80
N TYR A 620 12.07 -14.35 -22.28
CA TYR A 620 11.79 -14.38 -23.72
C TYR A 620 11.37 -13.02 -24.28
N VAL A 621 10.79 -12.14 -23.44
CA VAL A 621 10.21 -10.86 -23.86
C VAL A 621 11.05 -9.64 -23.46
N CYS A 622 11.88 -9.74 -22.42
CA CYS A 622 12.85 -8.69 -22.06
C CYS A 622 14.15 -9.30 -21.47
N PRO A 623 15.25 -8.53 -21.39
CA PRO A 623 16.49 -8.98 -20.75
C PRO A 623 16.25 -9.34 -19.29
N GLY A 624 16.53 -10.58 -18.90
CA GLY A 624 16.19 -11.06 -17.56
C GLY A 624 17.36 -11.65 -16.78
N PHE A 625 17.31 -11.51 -15.46
CA PHE A 625 18.20 -12.14 -14.49
C PHE A 625 17.38 -12.89 -13.45
N HIS A 626 17.78 -14.12 -13.15
CA HIS A 626 17.18 -14.92 -12.11
C HIS A 626 18.29 -15.65 -11.34
N GLY A 627 18.76 -15.06 -10.23
CA GLY A 627 19.79 -15.66 -9.39
C GLY A 627 19.22 -16.62 -8.34
N GLY A 628 20.09 -17.35 -7.64
CA GLY A 628 19.71 -18.20 -6.52
C GLY A 628 20.57 -17.97 -5.28
N PHE A 629 20.01 -18.21 -4.09
CA PHE A 629 20.74 -18.13 -2.83
C PHE A 629 20.38 -19.25 -1.85
N ALA A 630 21.35 -19.66 -1.03
CA ALA A 630 21.19 -20.72 -0.05
C ALA A 630 20.46 -20.24 1.21
N VAL A 631 19.40 -20.96 1.59
CA VAL A 631 18.78 -20.88 2.91
C VAL A 631 19.31 -22.02 3.78
N PRO A 632 19.87 -21.72 4.97
CA PRO A 632 20.24 -22.75 5.94
C PRO A 632 19.02 -23.57 6.34
N ALA A 633 19.07 -24.88 6.08
CA ALA A 633 17.97 -25.80 6.35
C ALA A 633 18.51 -27.16 6.81
N ASP A 634 17.72 -27.88 7.62
CA ASP A 634 18.07 -29.20 8.13
C ASP A 634 18.31 -30.20 6.98
N PRO A 635 19.13 -31.25 7.17
CA PRO A 635 19.31 -32.29 6.16
C PRO A 635 17.98 -32.89 5.69
N GLY A 636 17.73 -32.86 4.38
CA GLY A 636 16.48 -33.35 3.78
C GLY A 636 15.37 -32.29 3.65
N ALA A 637 15.59 -31.07 4.13
CA ALA A 637 14.72 -29.93 3.84
C ALA A 637 15.04 -29.37 2.45
N PHE A 638 14.22 -29.71 1.47
CA PHE A 638 14.29 -29.20 0.10
C PHE A 638 13.08 -28.32 -0.19
N ASN A 639 13.14 -27.48 -1.23
CA ASN A 639 11.95 -26.76 -1.68
C ASN A 639 10.78 -27.76 -1.88
N HIS A 640 9.57 -27.33 -1.54
CA HIS A 640 8.31 -28.09 -1.55
C HIS A 640 8.20 -29.13 -0.41
N THR A 641 9.01 -29.00 0.65
CA THR A 641 8.82 -29.76 1.91
C THR A 641 8.36 -28.85 3.05
N PRO A 642 7.56 -29.36 4.02
CA PRO A 642 7.19 -28.59 5.21
C PRO A 642 8.39 -28.08 6.03
N SER A 643 9.50 -28.83 6.01
CA SER A 643 10.74 -28.44 6.68
C SER A 643 11.39 -27.21 6.05
N PHE A 644 11.26 -27.01 4.74
CA PHE A 644 11.76 -25.81 4.08
C PHE A 644 10.91 -24.57 4.38
N THR A 645 9.59 -24.72 4.56
CA THR A 645 8.72 -23.62 5.03
C THR A 645 9.24 -23.05 6.36
N LYS A 646 9.64 -23.92 7.29
CA LYS A 646 10.23 -23.49 8.56
C LYS A 646 11.56 -22.74 8.34
N ALA A 647 12.42 -23.26 7.46
CA ALA A 647 13.71 -22.64 7.15
C ALA A 647 13.53 -21.25 6.50
N ALA A 648 12.61 -21.13 5.55
CA ALA A 648 12.29 -19.89 4.84
C ALA A 648 11.65 -18.82 5.74
N GLY A 649 11.09 -19.22 6.89
CA GLY A 649 10.55 -18.30 7.90
C GLY A 649 11.56 -17.77 8.92
N THR A 650 12.84 -18.18 8.85
CA THR A 650 13.84 -17.78 9.85
C THR A 650 14.41 -16.38 9.60
N SER A 651 14.78 -15.66 10.67
CA SER A 651 15.43 -14.34 10.55
C SER A 651 16.71 -14.39 9.72
N LYS A 652 17.45 -15.51 9.76
CA LYS A 652 18.66 -15.69 8.94
C LYS A 652 18.33 -15.79 7.45
N ALA A 653 17.22 -16.45 7.09
CA ALA A 653 16.76 -16.49 5.70
C ALA A 653 16.41 -15.09 5.17
N TYR A 654 15.74 -14.27 6.00
CA TYR A 654 15.45 -12.86 5.65
C TYR A 654 16.73 -12.00 5.55
N GLU A 655 17.72 -12.20 6.41
CA GLU A 655 19.02 -11.51 6.32
C GLU A 655 19.72 -11.82 4.99
N LEU A 656 19.72 -13.09 4.58
CA LEU A 656 20.30 -13.52 3.30
C LEU A 656 19.51 -12.96 2.11
N ALA A 657 18.18 -12.95 2.19
CA ALA A 657 17.31 -12.33 1.20
C ALA A 657 17.58 -10.81 1.06
N LEU A 658 17.91 -10.12 2.15
CA LEU A 658 18.30 -8.71 2.11
C LEU A 658 19.70 -8.49 1.52
N ASN A 659 20.63 -9.44 1.66
CA ASN A 659 21.94 -9.35 1.02
C ASN A 659 21.84 -9.50 -0.50
N THR A 660 21.02 -10.43 -0.99
CA THR A 660 20.73 -10.55 -2.42
C THR A 660 19.94 -9.35 -2.95
N ALA A 661 19.05 -8.77 -2.14
CA ALA A 661 18.35 -7.52 -2.48
C ALA A 661 19.33 -6.38 -2.76
N LYS A 662 20.39 -6.24 -1.95
CA LYS A 662 21.43 -5.22 -2.17
C LYS A 662 22.18 -5.46 -3.48
N GLY A 663 22.53 -6.71 -3.78
CA GLY A 663 23.16 -7.06 -5.07
C GLY A 663 22.27 -6.69 -6.26
N MET A 664 21.00 -7.10 -6.22
CA MET A 664 20.01 -6.74 -7.23
C MET A 664 19.81 -5.22 -7.36
N ALA A 665 19.82 -4.48 -6.25
CA ALA A 665 19.72 -3.02 -6.27
C ALA A 665 20.91 -2.37 -6.98
N VAL A 666 22.13 -2.86 -6.74
CA VAL A 666 23.35 -2.38 -7.41
C VAL A 666 23.26 -2.64 -8.92
N VAL A 667 22.85 -3.84 -9.33
CA VAL A 667 22.69 -4.16 -10.76
C VAL A 667 21.61 -3.29 -11.39
N GLY A 668 20.46 -3.15 -10.73
CA GLY A 668 19.38 -2.29 -11.23
C GLY A 668 19.81 -0.83 -11.36
N TRP A 669 20.57 -0.31 -10.41
CA TRP A 669 21.15 1.03 -10.51
C TRP A 669 22.15 1.16 -11.67
N ASN A 670 23.04 0.17 -11.85
CA ASN A 670 24.01 0.18 -12.94
C ASN A 670 23.32 0.13 -14.31
N VAL A 671 22.26 -0.67 -14.46
CA VAL A 671 21.45 -0.69 -15.69
C VAL A 671 20.80 0.66 -15.97
N LEU A 672 20.48 1.47 -14.96
CA LEU A 672 19.92 2.81 -15.15
C LEU A 672 20.98 3.89 -15.41
N SER A 673 22.20 3.71 -14.89
CA SER A 673 23.22 4.77 -14.83
C SER A 673 24.43 4.56 -15.75
N ASP A 674 24.68 3.34 -16.21
CA ASP A 674 25.79 2.97 -17.09
C ASP A 674 25.26 2.59 -18.49
N ASP A 675 25.54 3.45 -19.48
CA ASP A 675 25.11 3.24 -20.86
C ASP A 675 25.80 2.05 -21.54
N SER A 676 27.07 1.80 -21.20
CA SER A 676 27.84 0.67 -21.76
C SER A 676 27.31 -0.66 -21.26
N LEU A 677 26.94 -0.74 -19.97
CA LEU A 677 26.31 -1.93 -19.41
C LEU A 677 24.94 -2.17 -20.08
N ALA A 678 24.10 -1.15 -20.19
CA ALA A 678 22.77 -1.31 -20.80
C ALA A 678 22.85 -1.71 -22.28
N GLU A 679 23.81 -1.18 -23.04
CA GLU A 679 24.05 -1.63 -24.40
C GLU A 679 24.46 -3.11 -24.45
N SER A 680 25.33 -3.56 -23.53
CA SER A 680 25.75 -4.97 -23.44
C SER A 680 24.57 -5.88 -23.08
N VAL A 681 23.74 -5.48 -22.11
CA VAL A 681 22.51 -6.19 -21.72
C VAL A 681 21.56 -6.34 -22.92
N ARG A 682 21.36 -5.28 -23.70
CA ARG A 682 20.52 -5.33 -24.91
C ARG A 682 21.13 -6.24 -25.98
N ASN A 683 22.43 -6.15 -26.21
CA ASN A 683 23.13 -6.96 -27.21
C ASN A 683 23.05 -8.46 -26.89
N ASP A 684 23.25 -8.83 -25.63
CA ASP A 684 23.10 -10.22 -25.15
C ASP A 684 21.69 -10.76 -25.45
N PHE A 685 20.66 -9.96 -25.23
CA PHE A 685 19.28 -10.36 -25.47
C PHE A 685 18.96 -10.50 -26.97
N GLU A 686 19.48 -9.60 -27.82
CA GLU A 686 19.29 -9.68 -29.28
C GLU A 686 20.09 -10.83 -29.91
N GLU A 687 21.27 -11.16 -29.38
CA GLU A 687 22.01 -12.37 -29.78
C GLU A 687 21.23 -13.63 -29.42
N ASP A 688 20.70 -13.69 -28.19
CA ASP A 688 19.87 -14.80 -27.74
C ASP A 688 18.63 -15.02 -28.61
N LYS A 689 17.93 -13.94 -29.00
CA LYS A 689 16.80 -14.01 -29.95
C LYS A 689 17.20 -14.67 -31.28
N LYS A 690 18.37 -14.32 -31.82
CA LYS A 690 18.86 -14.90 -33.09
C LYS A 690 19.12 -16.39 -32.94
N ILE A 691 19.73 -16.81 -31.83
CA ILE A 691 19.97 -18.23 -31.53
C ILE A 691 18.64 -19.00 -31.49
N ARG A 692 17.61 -18.46 -30.81
CA ARG A 692 16.26 -19.05 -30.76
C ARG A 692 15.58 -19.16 -32.12
N GLN A 693 15.76 -18.16 -32.98
CA GLN A 693 15.17 -18.20 -34.34
C GLN A 693 15.89 -19.19 -35.26
N ALA A 694 17.18 -19.40 -35.03
CA ALA A 694 17.98 -20.36 -35.79
C ALA A 694 17.68 -21.82 -35.39
N SER A 695 17.32 -22.10 -34.14
CA SER A 695 16.97 -23.47 -33.70
C SER A 695 15.63 -23.96 -34.28
N ARG A 696 14.71 -23.03 -34.59
CA ARG A 696 13.37 -23.31 -35.14
C ARG A 696 13.32 -23.66 -36.64
N ARG A 697 14.46 -23.64 -37.33
CA ARG A 697 14.58 -23.95 -38.77
C ARG A 697 15.29 -25.28 -38.95
#